data_AF-A0A1V6DW44-F1
#
_entry.id   AF-A0A1V6DW44-F1
#
_cell.length_a   1.000
_cell.length_b   1.000
_cell.length_c   1.000
_cell.angle_alpha   90.00
_cell.angle_beta   90.00
_cell.angle_gamma   90.00
#
_symmetry.space_group_name_H-M   'P 1'
#
loop_
_entity.id
_entity.type
_entity.pdbx_description
1 polymer ?
#
loop_
_entity_poly.entity_id
_entity_poly.type
_entity_poly.pdbx_seq_one_letter_code
_entity_poly.pdbx_strand_id
1 'polypeptide(L)'
;MSLPHTLNSLDSGTEAHVSKDDPAQVWRQQWARLRAYHRPASATAQADRVKDLEARLAAAEQELARGKEKIQRMQQSFSWQSTGWLRAMRRALLDRSRRRVPVDLALDMPESWEAAPAKGRIVGWCALAGGVPLAAVRARIDGRVFSATKDRIFRPDVAQSNGWAVADAPYGFEIAYELEPEREYAVILEVCLPTGRWQAQEARPLRTSRRPVQRDYATWVDRYDRLTPEKASALRAKLGVLAPDQKPRISILMPVYNAPERWLVRAIESVREQVYENWELCIADDASPAAHVREVLARYAQQDARIKVVHRETNGHISRASNSALELASGEWVALLDHDDELSPDALACVVLNHARRPDVAAWYSDEDKIDEEGQRFDPYFKPDYLPDLLTGQNCLSHLSVFRTDLIRAVGGFRVGYEGSQDWDLALRVVEQLRPEQVGHIPKVLYHWRAIRGSTALANTEKDYTVGAAERALQDHFQRRGVAVSLQPVPGHHWRAIYPMPARAPMVSIIIPSYNAAGYLRQCLGSIRDLTDYPEYEIIVVNNRSDDPDALALLHWIQQDPAIRVLDYPAPFNYSAINNFAVRHARGELVCLLNNDIEVITPGWLREMVSHATRPEIGAVGAMLYYPDDTIQHAGVFLGLGGVAAHAFLHAPRGSDGQKNRARLIQNYSAVTAACLLIRRALFEEVGGFNERELAVAFNDVDFCLRIRRAGYRNLWTPFAELYHHESISRGLDDTPEKKHRFDAEVDYMKRTWGELLAADPAYNTNLSLEIEGMQLAWPPRTQVW
;
A
#
# COMPACT_ATOMS: atom_id res chain seq x y z
N MET A 1 -7.33 58.74 -37.08
CA MET A 1 -7.01 59.93 -37.88
C MET A 1 -5.71 60.53 -37.35
N SER A 2 -4.70 60.54 -38.21
CA SER A 2 -3.58 61.48 -38.33
C SER A 2 -3.03 62.19 -37.07
N LEU A 3 -1.78 61.85 -36.75
CA LEU A 3 -0.69 62.67 -36.16
C LEU A 3 -0.71 64.14 -36.70
N PRO A 4 -0.04 65.17 -36.09
CA PRO A 4 1.40 65.08 -35.76
C PRO A 4 2.11 66.14 -34.83
N HIS A 5 3.45 65.97 -34.72
CA HIS A 5 4.55 66.99 -34.66
C HIS A 5 4.75 67.88 -33.40
N THR A 6 5.79 67.62 -32.58
CA THR A 6 7.21 68.11 -32.57
C THR A 6 7.45 69.55 -32.08
N LEU A 7 8.39 69.71 -31.14
CA LEU A 7 9.29 70.87 -30.85
C LEU A 7 10.39 70.36 -29.89
N ASN A 8 11.69 70.30 -30.26
CA ASN A 8 12.75 71.34 -30.14
C ASN A 8 12.83 71.99 -28.75
N SER A 9 13.96 72.31 -28.11
CA SER A 9 15.42 72.14 -28.28
C SER A 9 16.09 73.01 -27.18
N LEU A 10 17.41 72.87 -26.96
CA LEU A 10 18.34 73.77 -26.20
C LEU A 10 18.40 73.53 -24.67
N ASP A 11 19.52 73.60 -23.95
CA ASP A 11 20.92 73.92 -24.29
C ASP A 11 21.86 73.55 -23.11
N SER A 12 23.05 73.07 -23.46
CA SER A 12 24.37 73.50 -22.92
C SER A 12 24.86 73.19 -21.48
N GLY A 13 26.15 72.81 -21.38
CA GLY A 13 26.99 72.96 -20.17
C GLY A 13 27.91 71.79 -19.79
N THR A 14 29.15 71.79 -20.31
CA THR A 14 30.38 71.04 -19.93
C THR A 14 30.87 71.42 -18.50
N GLU A 15 31.69 70.71 -17.70
CA GLU A 15 32.61 69.57 -17.82
C GLU A 15 33.03 69.15 -16.38
N ALA A 16 33.23 67.84 -16.10
CA ALA A 16 34.31 67.25 -15.24
C ALA A 16 33.95 65.84 -14.68
N HIS A 17 34.81 64.87 -15.00
CA HIS A 17 35.18 63.61 -14.30
C HIS A 17 34.12 62.74 -13.55
N VAL A 18 34.00 61.46 -13.92
CA VAL A 18 34.64 60.27 -13.27
C VAL A 18 34.08 58.97 -13.92
N SER A 19 35.00 58.02 -14.14
CA SER A 19 34.86 56.71 -14.80
C SER A 19 33.87 55.71 -14.17
N LYS A 20 33.15 54.97 -15.02
CA LYS A 20 33.18 53.49 -15.11
C LYS A 20 32.46 53.02 -16.38
N ASP A 21 33.27 52.64 -17.36
CA ASP A 21 32.82 52.10 -18.64
C ASP A 21 32.22 50.69 -18.51
N ASP A 22 31.25 50.47 -19.38
CA ASP A 22 30.40 49.31 -19.60
C ASP A 22 31.20 48.00 -19.84
N PRO A 23 30.93 46.92 -19.08
CA PRO A 23 31.54 45.59 -19.23
C PRO A 23 31.56 45.03 -20.67
N ALA A 24 30.67 45.48 -21.56
CA ALA A 24 30.62 45.05 -22.95
C ALA A 24 31.82 45.51 -23.81
N GLN A 25 32.54 46.57 -23.40
CA GLN A 25 33.69 47.12 -24.13
C GLN A 25 35.02 46.41 -23.77
N VAL A 26 35.12 45.87 -22.54
CA VAL A 26 36.26 45.06 -22.06
C VAL A 26 36.30 43.70 -22.77
N TRP A 27 35.15 43.11 -23.07
CA TRP A 27 35.07 41.82 -23.78
C TRP A 27 35.49 41.92 -25.25
N ARG A 28 35.17 43.03 -25.92
CA ARG A 28 35.54 43.27 -27.34
C ARG A 28 37.03 43.58 -27.53
N GLN A 29 37.70 44.14 -26.52
CA GLN A 29 39.14 44.42 -26.54
C GLN A 29 40.01 43.19 -26.21
N GLN A 30 39.49 42.20 -25.46
CA GLN A 30 40.20 40.94 -25.20
C GLN A 30 40.16 39.97 -26.39
N TRP A 31 39.07 39.95 -27.17
CA TRP A 31 38.98 39.15 -28.41
C TRP A 31 39.85 39.65 -29.58
N ALA A 32 40.28 40.92 -29.53
CA ALA A 32 41.20 41.50 -30.51
C ALA A 32 42.67 41.12 -30.27
N ARG A 33 43.03 40.60 -29.08
CA ARG A 33 44.41 40.24 -28.70
C ARG A 33 44.82 38.78 -28.96
N LEU A 34 43.89 37.91 -29.39
CA LEU A 34 44.21 36.53 -29.79
C LEU A 34 44.29 36.31 -31.31
N ARG A 35 44.05 37.35 -32.14
CA ARG A 35 44.22 37.30 -33.61
C ARG A 35 45.57 37.83 -34.11
N ALA A 36 46.60 37.85 -33.25
CA ALA A 36 47.94 38.30 -33.60
C ALA A 36 49.02 37.32 -33.13
N TYR A 37 48.93 36.05 -33.52
CA TYR A 37 50.10 35.19 -33.63
C TYR A 37 49.98 34.32 -34.90
N HIS A 38 50.96 34.52 -35.78
CA HIS A 38 51.22 33.82 -37.04
C HIS A 38 50.50 34.29 -38.32
N ARG A 39 51.12 35.29 -38.97
CA ARG A 39 51.08 35.48 -40.42
C ARG A 39 51.82 34.33 -41.13
N PRO A 40 51.32 33.85 -42.28
CA PRO A 40 51.91 32.77 -43.06
C PRO A 40 52.98 33.24 -44.06
N ALA A 41 53.85 32.30 -44.43
CA ALA A 41 54.80 32.38 -45.54
C ALA A 41 54.08 32.48 -46.91
N SER A 42 54.81 33.00 -47.90
CA SER A 42 54.39 33.45 -49.25
C SER A 42 53.29 32.65 -49.98
N ALA A 43 52.36 33.40 -50.59
CA ALA A 43 51.11 33.00 -51.24
C ALA A 43 51.20 32.04 -52.44
N THR A 44 52.39 31.62 -52.87
CA THR A 44 52.57 30.76 -54.05
C THR A 44 52.62 29.26 -53.72
N ALA A 45 52.94 28.87 -52.48
CA ALA A 45 52.99 27.46 -52.06
C ALA A 45 51.64 26.91 -51.53
N GLN A 46 50.68 27.80 -51.29
CA GLN A 46 49.39 27.46 -50.68
C GLN A 46 48.33 27.08 -51.73
N ALA A 47 48.42 27.62 -52.94
CA ALA A 47 47.49 27.32 -54.04
C ALA A 47 47.64 25.89 -54.57
N ASP A 48 48.87 25.39 -54.72
CA ASP A 48 49.10 24.03 -55.24
C ASP A 48 48.73 22.95 -54.22
N ARG A 49 48.89 23.23 -52.92
CA ARG A 49 48.53 22.32 -51.85
C ARG A 49 47.01 22.23 -51.64
N VAL A 50 46.29 23.33 -51.87
CA VAL A 50 44.81 23.35 -51.84
C VAL A 50 44.26 22.51 -52.99
N LYS A 51 44.83 22.61 -54.19
CA LYS A 51 44.41 21.82 -55.36
C LYS A 51 44.61 20.31 -55.17
N ASP A 52 45.72 19.88 -54.58
CA ASP A 52 45.96 18.45 -54.26
C ASP A 52 45.02 17.95 -53.15
N LEU A 53 44.73 18.78 -52.14
CA LEU A 53 43.79 18.44 -51.08
C LEU A 53 42.34 18.36 -51.58
N GLU A 54 41.92 19.24 -52.49
CA GLU A 54 40.59 19.20 -53.11
C GLU A 54 40.40 17.95 -53.98
N ALA A 55 41.43 17.54 -54.73
CA ALA A 55 41.40 16.31 -55.51
C ALA A 55 41.33 15.05 -54.63
N ARG A 56 42.06 15.02 -53.51
CA ARG A 56 42.01 13.92 -52.53
C ARG A 56 40.69 13.89 -51.75
N LEU A 57 40.11 15.06 -51.46
CA LEU A 57 38.80 15.19 -50.81
C LEU A 57 37.70 14.66 -51.73
N ALA A 58 37.70 15.03 -53.01
CA ALA A 58 36.73 14.53 -53.99
C ALA A 58 36.82 13.00 -54.19
N ALA A 59 38.04 12.44 -54.19
CA ALA A 59 38.25 11.00 -54.25
C ALA A 59 37.74 10.28 -52.98
N ALA A 60 38.03 10.83 -51.80
CA ALA A 60 37.55 10.30 -50.52
C ALA A 60 36.02 10.41 -50.38
N GLU A 61 35.40 11.47 -50.91
CA GLU A 61 33.95 11.65 -50.92
C GLU A 61 33.25 10.63 -51.83
N GLN A 62 33.83 10.29 -52.98
CA GLN A 62 33.31 9.21 -53.83
C GLN A 62 33.46 7.82 -53.20
N GLU A 63 34.56 7.57 -52.50
CA GLU A 63 34.77 6.29 -51.78
C GLU A 63 33.80 6.16 -50.59
N LEU A 64 33.57 7.26 -49.87
CA LEU A 64 32.58 7.36 -48.79
C LEU A 64 31.15 7.20 -49.32
N ALA A 65 30.82 7.75 -50.49
CA ALA A 65 29.52 7.59 -51.13
C ALA A 65 29.25 6.14 -51.54
N ARG A 66 30.25 5.46 -52.15
CA ARG A 66 30.16 4.02 -52.48
C ARG A 66 30.08 3.14 -51.24
N GLY A 67 30.78 3.50 -50.17
CA GLY A 67 30.69 2.83 -48.87
C GLY A 67 29.30 3.00 -48.22
N LYS A 68 28.73 4.21 -48.29
CA LYS A 68 27.38 4.51 -47.79
C LYS A 68 26.28 3.76 -48.56
N GLU A 69 26.34 3.71 -49.90
CA GLU A 69 25.39 2.91 -50.69
C GLU A 69 25.48 1.41 -50.41
N LYS A 70 26.70 0.89 -50.20
CA LYS A 70 26.90 -0.54 -49.87
C LYS A 70 26.35 -0.87 -48.47
N ILE A 71 26.54 0.02 -47.50
CA ILE A 71 25.96 -0.09 -46.14
C ILE A 71 24.43 0.03 -46.19
N GLN A 72 23.89 0.96 -46.97
CA GLN A 72 22.46 1.21 -47.10
C GLN A 72 21.73 0.04 -47.78
N ARG A 73 22.33 -0.56 -48.83
CA ARG A 73 21.83 -1.82 -49.42
C ARG A 73 21.91 -3.02 -48.47
N MET A 74 22.91 -3.05 -47.59
CA MET A 74 23.04 -4.09 -46.57
C MET A 74 22.00 -3.93 -45.44
N GLN A 75 21.70 -2.69 -45.03
CA GLN A 75 20.72 -2.34 -44.00
C GLN A 75 19.25 -2.50 -44.43
N GLN A 76 19.00 -2.52 -45.74
CA GLN A 76 17.66 -2.75 -46.32
C GLN A 76 17.37 -4.22 -46.62
N SER A 77 18.30 -5.15 -46.37
CA SER A 77 18.04 -6.58 -46.57
C SER A 77 17.22 -7.15 -45.41
N PHE A 78 16.20 -7.96 -45.72
CA PHE A 78 15.29 -8.59 -44.76
C PHE A 78 16.03 -9.43 -43.69
N SER A 79 17.22 -9.97 -44.01
CA SER A 79 18.05 -10.71 -43.06
C SER A 79 18.84 -9.83 -42.09
N TRP A 80 19.05 -8.54 -42.41
CA TRP A 80 19.81 -7.60 -41.58
C TRP A 80 18.96 -6.98 -40.47
N GLN A 81 17.69 -6.66 -40.77
CA GLN A 81 16.73 -6.14 -39.79
C GLN A 81 16.25 -7.24 -38.81
N SER A 82 16.05 -8.47 -39.29
CA SER A 82 15.59 -9.61 -38.47
C SER A 82 16.68 -10.25 -37.59
N THR A 83 17.96 -9.89 -37.77
CA THR A 83 19.10 -10.44 -36.98
C THR A 83 19.97 -9.38 -36.31
N GLY A 84 19.56 -8.11 -36.32
CA GLY A 84 20.32 -6.99 -35.78
C GLY A 84 20.60 -7.10 -34.27
N TRP A 85 19.59 -7.48 -33.49
CA TRP A 85 19.72 -7.67 -32.04
C TRP A 85 20.61 -8.88 -31.69
N LEU A 86 20.51 -9.99 -32.44
CA LEU A 86 21.38 -11.17 -32.28
C LEU A 86 22.86 -10.82 -32.50
N ARG A 87 23.17 -9.92 -33.43
CA ARG A 87 24.55 -9.46 -33.66
C ARG A 87 25.05 -8.53 -32.57
N ALA A 88 24.21 -7.59 -32.09
CA ALA A 88 24.55 -6.74 -30.95
C ALA A 88 24.81 -7.56 -29.68
N MET A 89 23.97 -8.56 -29.43
CA MET A 89 24.10 -9.53 -28.33
C MET A 89 25.36 -10.40 -28.48
N ARG A 90 25.65 -10.91 -29.68
CA ARG A 90 26.88 -11.67 -29.97
C ARG A 90 28.14 -10.83 -29.74
N ARG A 91 28.16 -9.57 -30.18
CA ARG A 91 29.30 -8.63 -29.98
C ARG A 91 29.48 -8.26 -28.50
N ALA A 92 28.38 -8.02 -27.78
CA ALA A 92 28.43 -7.63 -26.37
C ALA A 92 28.84 -8.78 -25.43
N LEU A 93 28.43 -10.02 -25.73
CA LEU A 93 28.68 -11.16 -24.85
C LEU A 93 29.98 -11.92 -25.17
N LEU A 94 30.43 -11.97 -26.44
CA LEU A 94 31.57 -12.80 -26.86
C LEU A 94 32.90 -12.04 -27.04
N ASP A 95 32.93 -10.70 -27.14
CA ASP A 95 34.13 -9.96 -27.57
C ASP A 95 35.06 -9.48 -26.44
N ARG A 96 35.10 -10.13 -25.27
CA ARG A 96 36.12 -9.86 -24.24
C ARG A 96 36.59 -11.13 -23.53
N SER A 97 37.77 -11.60 -23.93
CA SER A 97 38.59 -12.57 -23.21
C SER A 97 39.04 -12.00 -21.85
N ARG A 98 38.29 -12.25 -20.78
CA ARG A 98 38.73 -12.12 -19.37
C ARG A 98 37.72 -12.85 -18.46
N ARG A 99 38.23 -13.56 -17.43
CA ARG A 99 37.43 -14.27 -16.41
C ARG A 99 36.29 -13.37 -15.90
N ARG A 100 35.03 -13.79 -16.15
CA ARG A 100 33.81 -13.15 -15.64
C ARG A 100 33.62 -13.52 -14.18
N VAL A 101 33.17 -12.56 -13.37
CA VAL A 101 32.71 -12.86 -12.01
C VAL A 101 31.24 -13.28 -12.09
N PRO A 102 30.83 -14.43 -11.52
CA PRO A 102 29.43 -14.84 -11.46
C PRO A 102 28.59 -13.83 -10.68
N VAL A 103 27.41 -13.51 -11.21
CA VAL A 103 26.42 -12.61 -10.61
C VAL A 103 25.06 -13.29 -10.72
N ASP A 104 24.36 -13.38 -9.59
CA ASP A 104 22.96 -13.76 -9.55
C ASP A 104 22.13 -12.53 -9.91
N LEU A 105 21.24 -12.66 -10.89
CA LEU A 105 20.45 -11.56 -11.45
C LEU A 105 19.05 -12.10 -11.80
N ALA A 106 18.01 -11.38 -11.39
CA ALA A 106 16.67 -11.59 -11.92
C ALA A 106 15.99 -10.25 -12.20
N LEU A 107 15.07 -10.25 -13.18
CA LEU A 107 14.36 -9.06 -13.65
C LEU A 107 12.88 -9.21 -13.35
N ASP A 108 12.34 -8.22 -12.65
CA ASP A 108 10.92 -8.09 -12.31
C ASP A 108 10.17 -7.32 -13.41
N MET A 109 10.83 -6.36 -14.07
CA MET A 109 10.27 -5.48 -15.12
C MET A 109 11.26 -5.31 -16.29
N PRO A 110 10.80 -4.97 -17.51
CA PRO A 110 9.40 -4.80 -17.92
C PRO A 110 8.64 -6.12 -17.95
N GLU A 111 7.34 -6.03 -17.69
CA GLU A 111 6.42 -7.17 -17.59
C GLU A 111 6.35 -8.00 -18.88
N SER A 112 6.50 -7.33 -20.02
CA SER A 112 6.63 -7.96 -21.33
C SER A 112 7.80 -7.33 -22.05
N TRP A 113 8.74 -8.18 -22.43
CA TRP A 113 9.86 -7.82 -23.30
C TRP A 113 9.42 -7.70 -24.77
N GLU A 114 8.20 -8.14 -25.11
CA GLU A 114 7.66 -8.11 -26.48
C GLU A 114 6.68 -6.94 -26.72
N ALA A 115 6.20 -6.29 -25.65
CA ALA A 115 5.22 -5.21 -25.73
C ALA A 115 5.37 -4.20 -24.56
N ALA A 116 6.59 -3.74 -24.30
CA ALA A 116 6.89 -2.79 -23.23
C ALA A 116 6.44 -1.35 -23.59
N PRO A 117 6.12 -0.48 -22.64
CA PRO A 117 5.86 0.92 -22.96
C PRO A 117 7.13 1.62 -23.47
N ALA A 118 6.96 2.63 -24.33
CA ALA A 118 8.06 3.46 -24.86
C ALA A 118 8.83 4.21 -23.76
N LYS A 119 8.10 4.67 -22.72
CA LYS A 119 8.67 5.17 -21.47
C LYS A 119 8.40 4.14 -20.38
N GLY A 120 9.44 3.55 -19.82
CA GLY A 120 9.31 2.42 -18.91
C GLY A 120 10.46 2.28 -17.96
N ARG A 121 10.49 1.15 -17.24
CA ARG A 121 11.52 0.84 -16.24
C ARG A 121 11.97 -0.60 -16.39
N ILE A 122 13.26 -0.85 -16.21
CA ILE A 122 13.82 -2.18 -15.98
C ILE A 122 14.07 -2.28 -14.49
N VAL A 123 13.38 -3.19 -13.83
CA VAL A 123 13.46 -3.41 -12.39
C VAL A 123 13.90 -4.84 -12.17
N GLY A 124 14.74 -5.07 -11.18
CA GLY A 124 15.21 -6.40 -10.86
C GLY A 124 16.05 -6.37 -9.59
N TRP A 125 16.73 -7.48 -9.34
CA TRP A 125 17.73 -7.57 -8.29
C TRP A 125 18.98 -8.28 -8.80
N CYS A 126 20.12 -7.95 -8.20
CA CYS A 126 21.40 -8.60 -8.51
C CYS A 126 22.35 -8.64 -7.31
N ALA A 127 23.14 -9.70 -7.22
CA ALA A 127 24.16 -9.89 -6.18
C ALA A 127 25.33 -10.73 -6.69
N LEU A 128 26.49 -10.60 -6.05
CA LEU A 128 27.59 -11.54 -6.19
C LEU A 128 27.35 -12.78 -5.32
N ALA A 129 28.04 -13.88 -5.64
CA ALA A 129 27.99 -15.11 -4.86
C ALA A 129 28.18 -14.85 -3.34
N GLY A 130 27.32 -15.44 -2.51
CA GLY A 130 27.30 -15.21 -1.06
C GLY A 130 26.55 -13.95 -0.63
N GLY A 131 25.75 -13.33 -1.51
CA GLY A 131 24.87 -12.21 -1.15
C GLY A 131 25.58 -10.86 -1.02
N VAL A 132 26.70 -10.66 -1.73
CA VAL A 132 27.41 -9.37 -1.70
C VAL A 132 26.80 -8.39 -2.71
N PRO A 133 26.36 -7.19 -2.29
CA PRO A 133 25.79 -6.19 -3.20
C PRO A 133 26.78 -5.72 -4.27
N LEU A 134 26.25 -5.37 -5.43
CA LEU A 134 27.02 -4.74 -6.51
C LEU A 134 27.17 -3.23 -6.29
N ALA A 135 28.17 -2.62 -6.91
CA ALA A 135 28.45 -1.19 -6.74
C ALA A 135 27.47 -0.29 -7.52
N ALA A 136 26.97 -0.76 -8.67
CA ALA A 136 25.97 -0.06 -9.49
C ALA A 136 25.43 -0.98 -10.60
N VAL A 137 24.28 -0.64 -11.17
CA VAL A 137 23.67 -1.33 -12.32
C VAL A 137 23.28 -0.30 -13.38
N ARG A 138 23.38 -0.68 -14.66
CA ARG A 138 22.90 0.13 -15.79
C ARG A 138 22.44 -0.73 -16.97
N ALA A 139 21.66 -0.15 -17.85
CA ALA A 139 21.27 -0.74 -19.13
C ALA A 139 21.94 0.00 -20.28
N ARG A 140 22.42 -0.73 -21.29
CA ARG A 140 22.83 -0.19 -22.57
C ARG A 140 21.80 -0.59 -23.63
N ILE A 141 21.15 0.40 -24.22
CA ILE A 141 20.06 0.21 -25.18
C ILE A 141 20.35 1.08 -26.41
N ASP A 142 20.50 0.46 -27.58
CA ASP A 142 20.87 1.14 -28.84
C ASP A 142 22.08 2.09 -28.72
N GLY A 143 23.10 1.67 -27.96
CA GLY A 143 24.31 2.46 -27.71
C GLY A 143 24.19 3.53 -26.63
N ARG A 144 22.98 3.90 -26.20
CA ARG A 144 22.72 4.82 -25.07
C ARG A 144 22.88 4.09 -23.74
N VAL A 145 23.34 4.79 -22.72
CA VAL A 145 23.50 4.26 -21.35
C VAL A 145 22.42 4.85 -20.45
N PHE A 146 21.68 3.98 -19.78
CA PHE A 146 20.66 4.31 -18.79
C PHE A 146 21.14 3.79 -17.43
N SER A 147 21.61 4.69 -16.57
CA SER A 147 22.01 4.35 -15.21
C SER A 147 20.79 4.07 -14.35
N ALA A 148 20.95 3.24 -13.32
CA ALA A 148 19.88 3.03 -12.35
C ALA A 148 19.48 4.36 -11.69
N THR A 149 18.17 4.65 -11.69
CA THR A 149 17.57 5.76 -10.95
C THR A 149 17.53 5.47 -9.45
N LYS A 150 17.51 4.18 -9.09
CA LYS A 150 17.70 3.67 -7.74
C LYS A 150 18.54 2.40 -7.83
N ASP A 151 19.76 2.41 -7.29
CA ASP A 151 20.68 1.25 -7.23
C ASP A 151 20.73 0.61 -5.83
N ARG A 152 19.86 1.09 -4.92
CA ARG A 152 19.78 0.64 -3.54
C ARG A 152 18.36 0.29 -3.08
N ILE A 153 17.64 -0.52 -3.85
CA ILE A 153 16.31 -0.99 -3.44
C ILE A 153 16.47 -2.18 -2.50
N PHE A 154 15.95 -2.07 -1.28
CA PHE A 154 15.94 -3.18 -0.32
C PHE A 154 14.99 -4.29 -0.79
N ARG A 155 15.49 -5.52 -0.83
CA ARG A 155 14.77 -6.72 -1.28
C ARG A 155 14.89 -7.85 -0.25
N PRO A 156 14.23 -7.70 0.91
CA PRO A 156 14.28 -8.71 1.97
C PRO A 156 13.69 -10.06 1.53
N ASP A 157 12.71 -10.03 0.62
CA ASP A 157 12.15 -11.21 -0.05
C ASP A 157 13.21 -12.04 -0.79
N VAL A 158 14.14 -11.37 -1.48
CA VAL A 158 15.25 -12.00 -2.21
C VAL A 158 16.27 -12.57 -1.22
N ALA A 159 16.63 -11.81 -0.18
CA ALA A 159 17.57 -12.26 0.83
C ALA A 159 17.07 -13.53 1.54
N GLN A 160 15.79 -13.53 1.93
CA GLN A 160 15.14 -14.65 2.60
C GLN A 160 15.05 -15.88 1.69
N SER A 161 14.64 -15.70 0.42
CA SER A 161 14.50 -16.81 -0.54
C SER A 161 15.84 -17.47 -0.89
N ASN A 162 16.96 -16.74 -0.78
CA ASN A 162 18.30 -17.24 -1.08
C ASN A 162 19.13 -17.61 0.16
N GLY A 163 18.57 -17.50 1.37
CA GLY A 163 19.27 -17.82 2.62
C GLY A 163 20.45 -16.89 2.94
N TRP A 164 20.43 -15.66 2.44
CA TRP A 164 21.44 -14.65 2.73
C TRP A 164 21.13 -13.96 4.06
N ALA A 165 22.16 -13.42 4.72
CA ALA A 165 21.93 -12.60 5.90
C ALA A 165 21.02 -11.42 5.51
N VAL A 166 19.91 -11.24 6.24
CA VAL A 166 18.90 -10.20 5.99
C VAL A 166 19.43 -8.78 6.23
N ALA A 167 20.72 -8.64 6.56
CA ALA A 167 21.35 -7.36 6.88
C ALA A 167 21.44 -6.45 5.65
N ASP A 168 20.71 -5.32 5.69
CA ASP A 168 20.89 -4.02 5.01
C ASP A 168 21.43 -3.99 3.57
N ALA A 169 21.35 -5.08 2.83
CA ALA A 169 21.97 -5.23 1.53
C ALA A 169 20.96 -4.92 0.42
N PRO A 170 21.15 -3.83 -0.34
CA PRO A 170 20.16 -3.41 -1.29
C PRO A 170 20.39 -4.10 -2.64
N TYR A 171 19.80 -5.27 -2.80
CA TYR A 171 19.96 -6.09 -3.99
C TYR A 171 19.19 -5.58 -5.21
N GLY A 172 18.16 -4.75 -5.00
CA GLY A 172 17.27 -4.30 -6.06
C GLY A 172 17.78 -3.06 -6.80
N PHE A 173 17.42 -2.96 -8.08
CA PHE A 173 17.70 -1.80 -8.92
C PHE A 173 16.48 -1.42 -9.76
N GLU A 174 16.40 -0.14 -10.14
CA GLU A 174 15.45 0.39 -11.10
C GLU A 174 16.21 1.25 -12.13
N ILE A 175 15.98 1.01 -13.42
CA ILE A 175 16.53 1.79 -14.53
C ILE A 175 15.36 2.32 -15.36
N ALA A 176 15.09 3.62 -15.27
CA ALA A 176 14.13 4.26 -16.15
C ALA A 176 14.71 4.43 -17.57
N TYR A 177 13.87 4.18 -18.59
CA TYR A 177 14.23 4.38 -19.98
C TYR A 177 13.14 5.15 -20.73
N GLU A 178 13.57 5.84 -21.79
CA GLU A 178 12.70 6.49 -22.75
C GLU A 178 13.22 6.20 -24.16
N LEU A 179 12.43 5.42 -24.88
CA LEU A 179 12.72 4.84 -26.18
C LEU A 179 11.60 5.20 -27.16
N GLU A 180 11.86 5.08 -28.46
CA GLU A 180 10.81 5.26 -29.46
C GLU A 180 9.82 4.07 -29.39
N PRO A 181 8.50 4.31 -29.49
CA PRO A 181 7.48 3.26 -29.52
C PRO A 181 7.58 2.38 -30.78
N GLU A 182 6.96 1.21 -30.74
CA GLU A 182 6.80 0.28 -31.89
C GLU A 182 8.13 -0.19 -32.51
N ARG A 183 9.19 -0.21 -31.71
CA ARG A 183 10.54 -0.59 -32.14
C ARG A 183 11.12 -1.65 -31.22
N GLU A 184 11.95 -2.52 -31.78
CA GLU A 184 12.69 -3.54 -31.03
C GLU A 184 14.11 -3.04 -30.72
N TYR A 185 14.53 -3.24 -29.47
CA TYR A 185 15.82 -2.83 -28.94
C TYR A 185 16.56 -4.02 -28.34
N ALA A 186 17.89 -4.03 -28.45
CA ALA A 186 18.71 -4.92 -27.62
C ALA A 186 19.05 -4.20 -26.31
N VAL A 187 18.58 -4.75 -25.18
CA VAL A 187 18.91 -4.27 -23.85
C VAL A 187 20.04 -5.12 -23.30
N ILE A 188 21.17 -4.49 -22.99
CA ILE A 188 22.32 -5.15 -22.35
C ILE A 188 22.44 -4.62 -20.93
N LEU A 189 22.26 -5.50 -19.94
CA LEU A 189 22.48 -5.15 -18.55
C LEU A 189 23.95 -5.26 -18.18
N GLU A 190 24.49 -4.19 -17.62
CA GLU A 190 25.85 -4.09 -17.14
C GLU A 190 25.83 -3.83 -15.63
N VAL A 191 26.66 -4.54 -14.88
CA VAL A 191 26.84 -4.36 -13.45
C VAL A 191 28.25 -3.88 -13.15
N CYS A 192 28.40 -3.04 -12.14
CA CYS A 192 29.67 -2.57 -11.63
C CYS A 192 30.08 -3.42 -10.43
N LEU A 193 31.22 -4.11 -10.55
CA LEU A 193 31.82 -4.84 -9.44
C LEU A 193 32.33 -3.85 -8.37
N PRO A 194 32.52 -4.29 -7.11
CA PRO A 194 33.13 -3.46 -6.05
C PRO A 194 34.50 -2.88 -6.42
N THR A 195 35.19 -3.50 -7.38
CA THR A 195 36.47 -3.02 -7.94
C THR A 195 36.33 -1.84 -8.92
N GLY A 196 35.10 -1.33 -9.16
CA GLY A 196 34.81 -0.27 -10.13
C GLY A 196 34.73 -0.75 -11.58
N ARG A 197 34.88 -2.06 -11.83
CA ARG A 197 34.86 -2.65 -13.17
C ARG A 197 33.44 -2.98 -13.61
N TRP A 198 33.03 -2.45 -14.78
CA TRP A 198 31.77 -2.81 -15.42
C TRP A 198 31.87 -4.15 -16.18
N GLN A 199 30.86 -5.00 -16.02
CA GLN A 199 30.70 -6.30 -16.68
C GLN A 199 29.27 -6.45 -17.22
N ALA A 200 29.12 -6.82 -18.50
CA ALA A 200 27.83 -7.19 -19.06
C ALA A 200 27.38 -8.56 -18.53
N GLN A 201 26.14 -8.65 -18.05
CA GLN A 201 25.58 -9.87 -17.47
C GLN A 201 24.60 -10.54 -18.43
N GLU A 202 23.55 -9.82 -18.80
CA GLU A 202 22.44 -10.36 -19.57
C GLU A 202 22.11 -9.45 -20.75
N ALA A 203 21.60 -10.02 -21.83
CA ALA A 203 21.06 -9.28 -22.96
C ALA A 203 19.68 -9.82 -23.32
N ARG A 204 18.69 -8.94 -23.49
CA ARG A 204 17.31 -9.29 -23.85
C ARG A 204 16.78 -8.37 -24.96
N PRO A 205 16.01 -8.91 -25.93
CA PRO A 205 15.25 -8.06 -26.84
C PRO A 205 14.12 -7.37 -26.09
N LEU A 206 13.90 -6.09 -26.35
CA LEU A 206 12.82 -5.27 -25.78
C LEU A 206 12.06 -4.61 -26.93
N ARG A 207 10.82 -5.01 -27.17
CA ARG A 207 9.94 -4.40 -28.16
C ARG A 207 8.98 -3.42 -27.48
N THR A 208 9.03 -2.16 -27.90
CA THR A 208 8.17 -1.11 -27.36
C THR A 208 6.81 -1.09 -28.07
N SER A 209 5.76 -0.70 -27.36
CA SER A 209 4.36 -0.64 -27.79
C SER A 209 3.75 0.72 -27.44
N ARG A 210 2.79 1.19 -28.26
CA ARG A 210 1.93 2.35 -27.94
C ARG A 210 0.77 2.00 -27.01
N ARG A 211 0.38 0.72 -26.96
CA ARG A 211 -0.70 0.27 -26.08
C ARG A 211 -0.13 0.06 -24.67
N PRO A 212 -0.69 0.70 -23.63
CA PRO A 212 -0.32 0.39 -22.26
C PRO A 212 -0.59 -1.09 -22.00
N VAL A 213 0.23 -1.74 -21.16
CA VAL A 213 -0.14 -3.03 -20.61
C VAL A 213 -1.40 -2.81 -19.76
N GLN A 214 -2.47 -3.53 -20.09
CA GLN A 214 -3.74 -3.39 -19.39
C GLN A 214 -3.57 -3.92 -17.95
N ARG A 215 -3.61 -3.00 -16.97
CA ARG A 215 -3.51 -3.31 -15.54
C ARG A 215 -4.91 -3.50 -14.94
N ASP A 216 -5.64 -4.46 -15.50
CA ASP A 216 -6.93 -4.87 -14.96
C ASP A 216 -6.80 -6.15 -14.14
N TYR A 217 -7.87 -6.44 -13.39
CA TYR A 217 -7.92 -7.59 -12.50
C TYR A 217 -7.88 -8.92 -13.26
N ALA A 218 -8.50 -9.02 -14.43
CA ALA A 218 -8.49 -10.23 -15.24
C ALA A 218 -7.05 -10.63 -15.64
N THR A 219 -6.27 -9.66 -16.11
CA THR A 219 -4.87 -9.87 -16.46
C THR A 219 -4.02 -10.19 -15.23
N TRP A 220 -4.34 -9.60 -14.07
CA TRP A 220 -3.67 -9.90 -12.79
C TRP A 220 -3.88 -11.36 -12.39
N VAL A 221 -5.13 -11.83 -12.47
CA VAL A 221 -5.52 -13.21 -12.17
C VAL A 221 -4.74 -14.18 -13.07
N ASP A 222 -4.74 -13.94 -14.38
CA ASP A 222 -4.08 -14.84 -15.34
C ASP A 222 -2.59 -14.99 -15.11
N ARG A 223 -1.90 -13.92 -14.69
CA ARG A 223 -0.45 -13.93 -14.47
C ARG A 223 -0.07 -14.48 -13.10
N TYR A 224 -0.75 -14.01 -12.06
CA TYR A 224 -0.26 -14.19 -10.68
C TYR A 224 -1.07 -15.19 -9.90
N ASP A 225 -2.39 -15.16 -10.04
CA ASP A 225 -3.28 -15.91 -9.16
C ASP A 225 -3.63 -17.31 -9.68
N ARG A 226 -3.80 -17.45 -11.01
CA ARG A 226 -4.17 -18.71 -11.67
C ARG A 226 -3.16 -19.81 -11.33
N LEU A 227 -3.69 -20.96 -10.92
CA LEU A 227 -2.92 -22.16 -10.64
C LEU A 227 -2.49 -22.84 -11.95
N THR A 228 -1.20 -22.82 -12.25
CA THR A 228 -0.63 -23.57 -13.39
C THR A 228 -0.19 -24.98 -12.94
N PRO A 229 0.00 -25.93 -13.86
CA PRO A 229 0.53 -27.26 -13.53
C PRO A 229 1.85 -27.22 -12.75
N GLU A 230 2.73 -26.26 -13.07
CA GLU A 230 4.01 -26.06 -12.40
C GLU A 230 3.80 -25.57 -10.96
N LYS A 231 2.92 -24.57 -10.75
CA LYS A 231 2.55 -24.09 -9.40
C LYS A 231 1.91 -25.21 -8.58
N ALA A 232 1.01 -26.00 -9.18
CA ALA A 232 0.38 -27.14 -8.51
C ALA A 232 1.41 -28.20 -8.12
N SER A 233 2.37 -28.52 -8.98
CA SER A 233 3.47 -29.43 -8.67
C SER A 233 4.34 -28.92 -7.52
N ALA A 234 4.67 -27.61 -7.53
CA ALA A 234 5.42 -26.98 -6.45
C ALA A 234 4.66 -27.03 -5.10
N LEU A 235 3.35 -26.79 -5.11
CA LEU A 235 2.51 -26.92 -3.91
C LEU A 235 2.48 -28.37 -3.38
N ARG A 236 2.32 -29.37 -4.26
CA ARG A 236 2.38 -30.78 -3.86
C ARG A 236 3.72 -31.15 -3.26
N ALA A 237 4.83 -30.65 -3.81
CA ALA A 237 6.17 -30.88 -3.25
C ALA A 237 6.30 -30.27 -1.84
N LYS A 238 5.82 -29.04 -1.64
CA LYS A 238 5.80 -28.37 -0.32
C LYS A 238 4.94 -29.11 0.70
N LEU A 239 3.77 -29.59 0.29
CA LEU A 239 2.93 -30.45 1.13
C LEU A 239 3.64 -31.77 1.43
N GLY A 240 4.32 -32.36 0.45
CA GLY A 240 5.03 -33.64 0.59
C GLY A 240 6.02 -33.68 1.75
N VAL A 241 6.71 -32.57 2.03
CA VAL A 241 7.73 -32.47 3.09
C VAL A 241 7.16 -32.22 4.50
N LEU A 242 5.88 -31.87 4.63
CA LEU A 242 5.26 -31.67 5.94
C LEU A 242 5.10 -33.00 6.69
N ALA A 243 5.22 -32.95 8.02
CA ALA A 243 4.95 -34.09 8.88
C ALA A 243 3.44 -34.46 8.89
N PRO A 244 3.05 -35.71 9.22
CA PRO A 244 1.65 -36.13 9.20
C PRO A 244 0.73 -35.30 10.11
N ASP A 245 1.20 -34.88 11.28
CA ASP A 245 0.50 -34.03 12.24
C ASP A 245 0.31 -32.58 11.73
N GLN A 246 1.10 -32.17 10.74
CA GLN A 246 0.96 -30.88 10.05
C GLN A 246 0.04 -30.95 8.81
N LYS A 247 -0.56 -32.13 8.54
CA LYS A 247 -1.49 -32.36 7.43
C LYS A 247 -2.88 -32.69 7.97
N PRO A 248 -3.53 -31.76 8.67
CA PRO A 248 -4.82 -32.03 9.27
C PRO A 248 -5.88 -32.27 8.21
N ARG A 249 -6.89 -33.07 8.55
CA ARG A 249 -8.07 -33.21 7.69
C ARG A 249 -8.94 -31.96 7.80
N ILE A 250 -9.34 -31.40 6.67
CA ILE A 250 -10.27 -30.26 6.59
C ILE A 250 -11.65 -30.77 6.17
N SER A 251 -12.67 -30.51 6.98
CA SER A 251 -14.08 -30.77 6.66
C SER A 251 -14.72 -29.52 6.06
N ILE A 252 -15.18 -29.58 4.82
CA ILE A 252 -15.87 -28.48 4.15
C ILE A 252 -17.36 -28.63 4.43
N LEU A 253 -18.00 -27.65 5.05
CA LEU A 253 -19.43 -27.65 5.31
C LEU A 253 -20.18 -26.95 4.17
N MET A 254 -21.15 -27.64 3.58
CA MET A 254 -21.94 -27.11 2.47
C MET A 254 -23.44 -27.32 2.70
N PRO A 255 -24.17 -26.32 3.23
CA PRO A 255 -25.62 -26.35 3.30
C PRO A 255 -26.23 -26.15 1.90
N VAL A 256 -27.12 -27.05 1.48
CA VAL A 256 -27.73 -27.04 0.14
C VAL A 256 -29.24 -26.85 0.25
N TYR A 257 -29.79 -25.89 -0.50
CA TYR A 257 -31.24 -25.76 -0.66
C TYR A 257 -31.58 -25.32 -2.08
N ASN A 258 -32.20 -26.22 -2.85
CA ASN A 258 -32.75 -25.94 -4.19
C ASN A 258 -31.75 -25.33 -5.19
N ALA A 259 -30.46 -25.65 -5.05
CA ALA A 259 -29.40 -25.09 -5.89
C ALA A 259 -29.56 -25.54 -7.36
N PRO A 260 -29.39 -24.65 -8.35
CA PRO A 260 -29.34 -25.04 -9.76
C PRO A 260 -28.23 -26.07 -10.00
N GLU A 261 -28.52 -27.12 -10.78
CA GLU A 261 -27.59 -28.24 -11.01
C GLU A 261 -26.18 -27.78 -11.41
N ARG A 262 -26.10 -26.82 -12.35
CA ARG A 262 -24.82 -26.27 -12.85
C ARG A 262 -23.95 -25.76 -11.72
N TRP A 263 -24.53 -25.01 -10.76
CA TRP A 263 -23.77 -24.37 -9.69
C TRP A 263 -23.43 -25.34 -8.57
N LEU A 264 -24.36 -26.23 -8.22
CA LEU A 264 -24.09 -27.30 -7.26
C LEU A 264 -22.94 -28.22 -7.74
N VAL A 265 -22.94 -28.57 -9.03
CA VAL A 265 -21.85 -29.33 -9.65
C VAL A 265 -20.54 -28.57 -9.56
N ARG A 266 -20.51 -27.28 -9.91
CA ARG A 266 -19.29 -26.45 -9.83
C ARG A 266 -18.74 -26.35 -8.41
N ALA A 267 -19.60 -26.16 -7.40
CA ALA A 267 -19.20 -26.10 -6.00
C ALA A 267 -18.54 -27.42 -5.56
N ILE A 268 -19.17 -28.56 -5.85
CA ILE A 268 -18.63 -29.90 -5.51
C ILE A 268 -17.29 -30.15 -6.24
N GLU A 269 -17.21 -29.85 -7.53
CA GLU A 269 -15.97 -30.05 -8.30
C GLU A 269 -14.84 -29.16 -7.80
N SER A 270 -15.12 -27.92 -7.37
CA SER A 270 -14.10 -27.02 -6.80
C SER A 270 -13.41 -27.61 -5.55
N VAL A 271 -14.11 -28.47 -4.80
CA VAL A 271 -13.55 -29.23 -3.67
C VAL A 271 -12.79 -30.47 -4.15
N ARG A 272 -13.31 -31.18 -5.17
CA ARG A 272 -12.65 -32.37 -5.74
C ARG A 272 -11.33 -32.06 -6.43
N GLU A 273 -11.22 -30.87 -7.01
CA GLU A 273 -10.05 -30.37 -7.73
C GLU A 273 -8.93 -29.84 -6.81
N GLN A 274 -9.13 -29.84 -5.48
CA GLN A 274 -8.16 -29.35 -4.53
C GLN A 274 -6.82 -30.09 -4.63
N VAL A 275 -5.71 -29.33 -4.63
CA VAL A 275 -4.34 -29.86 -4.65
C VAL A 275 -4.02 -30.65 -3.37
N TYR A 276 -4.57 -30.21 -2.23
CA TYR A 276 -4.48 -30.93 -0.98
C TYR A 276 -5.59 -31.99 -0.92
N GLU A 277 -5.26 -33.24 -0.64
CA GLU A 277 -6.20 -34.37 -0.82
C GLU A 277 -6.87 -34.84 0.49
N ASN A 278 -6.34 -34.45 1.66
CA ASN A 278 -6.87 -34.86 2.97
C ASN A 278 -8.03 -33.95 3.41
N TRP A 279 -9.16 -34.10 2.74
CA TRP A 279 -10.40 -33.38 3.03
C TRP A 279 -11.60 -34.30 3.10
N GLU A 280 -12.72 -33.75 3.54
CA GLU A 280 -14.05 -34.30 3.34
C GLU A 280 -15.06 -33.19 3.07
N LEU A 281 -16.06 -33.49 2.25
CA LEU A 281 -17.14 -32.57 1.94
C LEU A 281 -18.39 -33.04 2.67
N CYS A 282 -18.83 -32.27 3.66
CA CYS A 282 -19.97 -32.53 4.50
C CYS A 282 -21.17 -31.71 4.00
N ILE A 283 -22.08 -32.36 3.29
CA ILE A 283 -23.22 -31.74 2.64
C ILE A 283 -24.49 -32.00 3.45
N ALA A 284 -25.24 -30.94 3.75
CA ALA A 284 -26.59 -31.05 4.31
C ALA A 284 -27.61 -30.51 3.31
N ASP A 285 -28.35 -31.40 2.68
CA ASP A 285 -29.49 -31.05 1.84
C ASP A 285 -30.69 -30.70 2.74
N ASP A 286 -31.07 -29.42 2.75
CA ASP A 286 -32.08 -28.84 3.63
C ASP A 286 -33.50 -29.00 3.07
N ALA A 287 -33.85 -30.25 2.73
CA ALA A 287 -35.12 -30.63 2.13
C ALA A 287 -35.39 -29.92 0.78
N SER A 288 -34.41 -29.96 -0.14
CA SER A 288 -34.58 -29.39 -1.49
C SER A 288 -35.76 -30.05 -2.23
N PRO A 289 -36.71 -29.26 -2.78
CA PRO A 289 -37.85 -29.80 -3.52
C PRO A 289 -37.47 -30.28 -4.93
N ALA A 290 -36.42 -29.72 -5.53
CA ALA A 290 -36.00 -30.10 -6.87
C ALA A 290 -35.27 -31.45 -6.86
N ALA A 291 -35.81 -32.41 -7.62
CA ALA A 291 -35.32 -33.80 -7.65
C ALA A 291 -33.84 -33.91 -8.07
N HIS A 292 -33.38 -33.06 -8.99
CA HIS A 292 -32.00 -33.08 -9.49
C HIS A 292 -30.97 -32.87 -8.37
N VAL A 293 -31.30 -32.12 -7.31
CA VAL A 293 -30.37 -31.89 -6.18
C VAL A 293 -30.00 -33.23 -5.55
N ARG A 294 -31.02 -34.04 -5.21
CA ARG A 294 -30.80 -35.35 -4.60
C ARG A 294 -30.07 -36.31 -5.54
N GLU A 295 -30.38 -36.27 -6.83
CA GLU A 295 -29.71 -37.08 -7.87
C GLU A 295 -28.22 -36.74 -7.99
N VAL A 296 -27.88 -35.44 -8.04
CA VAL A 296 -26.50 -34.95 -8.10
C VAL A 296 -25.73 -35.34 -6.84
N LEU A 297 -26.30 -35.11 -5.66
CA LEU A 297 -25.65 -35.45 -4.39
C LEU A 297 -25.40 -36.95 -4.24
N ALA A 298 -26.39 -37.78 -4.61
CA ALA A 298 -26.24 -39.23 -4.59
C ALA A 298 -25.15 -39.71 -5.57
N ARG A 299 -25.10 -39.13 -6.77
CA ARG A 299 -24.05 -39.43 -7.77
C ARG A 299 -22.66 -39.15 -7.22
N TYR A 300 -22.44 -37.98 -6.61
CA TYR A 300 -21.13 -37.61 -6.07
C TYR A 300 -20.71 -38.42 -4.85
N ALA A 301 -21.64 -38.68 -3.91
CA ALA A 301 -21.36 -39.51 -2.74
C ALA A 301 -21.00 -40.96 -3.12
N GLN A 302 -21.53 -41.49 -4.23
CA GLN A 302 -21.15 -42.80 -4.75
C GLN A 302 -19.78 -42.80 -5.44
N GLN A 303 -19.36 -41.67 -6.02
CA GLN A 303 -18.09 -41.56 -6.77
C GLN A 303 -16.88 -41.26 -5.87
N ASP A 304 -17.08 -40.58 -4.75
CA ASP A 304 -16.01 -40.20 -3.83
C ASP A 304 -16.45 -40.35 -2.37
N ALA A 305 -15.85 -41.31 -1.67
CA ALA A 305 -16.19 -41.63 -0.27
C ALA A 305 -15.86 -40.50 0.72
N ARG A 306 -15.11 -39.47 0.30
CA ARG A 306 -14.89 -38.24 1.10
C ARG A 306 -16.10 -37.31 1.09
N ILE A 307 -17.06 -37.51 0.19
CA ILE A 307 -18.30 -36.72 0.10
C ILE A 307 -19.38 -37.40 0.93
N LYS A 308 -19.76 -36.75 2.03
CA LYS A 308 -20.79 -37.20 2.97
C LYS A 308 -22.03 -36.35 2.79
N VAL A 309 -23.20 -36.99 2.69
CA VAL A 309 -24.48 -36.29 2.49
C VAL A 309 -25.46 -36.69 3.58
N VAL A 310 -26.11 -35.71 4.19
CA VAL A 310 -27.31 -35.89 5.01
C VAL A 310 -28.49 -35.17 4.36
N HIS A 311 -29.64 -35.84 4.31
CA HIS A 311 -30.88 -35.26 3.83
C HIS A 311 -31.77 -34.93 5.02
N ARG A 312 -32.10 -33.65 5.20
CA ARG A 312 -33.02 -33.20 6.24
C ARG A 312 -34.46 -33.44 5.80
N GLU A 313 -35.33 -33.82 6.73
CA GLU A 313 -36.75 -34.06 6.45
C GLU A 313 -37.55 -32.75 6.31
N THR A 314 -37.07 -31.69 6.96
CA THR A 314 -37.71 -30.37 6.98
C THR A 314 -36.68 -29.28 6.70
N ASN A 315 -37.05 -28.31 5.87
CA ASN A 315 -36.26 -27.10 5.63
C ASN A 315 -36.08 -26.35 6.97
N GLY A 316 -34.84 -26.27 7.43
CA GLY A 316 -34.43 -25.63 8.67
C GLY A 316 -33.62 -24.34 8.47
N HIS A 317 -33.52 -23.88 7.23
CA HIS A 317 -32.66 -22.80 6.77
C HIS A 317 -31.16 -23.03 7.08
N ILE A 318 -30.34 -22.04 6.68
CA ILE A 318 -28.88 -22.15 6.64
C ILE A 318 -28.28 -22.56 7.99
N SER A 319 -28.74 -22.03 9.13
CA SER A 319 -28.14 -22.37 10.43
C SER A 319 -28.31 -23.84 10.81
N ARG A 320 -29.51 -24.41 10.61
CA ARG A 320 -29.75 -25.82 10.92
C ARG A 320 -29.09 -26.74 9.89
N ALA A 321 -29.10 -26.36 8.62
CA ALA A 321 -28.40 -27.08 7.57
C ALA A 321 -26.89 -27.15 7.84
N SER A 322 -26.25 -26.01 8.14
CA SER A 322 -24.84 -25.93 8.47
C SER A 322 -24.48 -26.75 9.72
N ASN A 323 -25.35 -26.78 10.74
CA ASN A 323 -25.15 -27.66 11.90
C ASN A 323 -25.25 -29.15 11.55
N SER A 324 -26.19 -29.55 10.68
CA SER A 324 -26.25 -30.94 10.19
C SER A 324 -25.01 -31.32 9.37
N ALA A 325 -24.46 -30.38 8.60
CA ALA A 325 -23.17 -30.59 7.95
C ALA A 325 -22.03 -30.72 8.97
N LEU A 326 -22.00 -29.87 10.02
CA LEU A 326 -21.01 -29.91 11.10
C LEU A 326 -21.06 -31.23 11.91
N GLU A 327 -22.22 -31.86 12.02
CA GLU A 327 -22.37 -33.20 12.64
C GLU A 327 -21.66 -34.30 11.84
N LEU A 328 -21.58 -34.17 10.51
CA LEU A 328 -20.84 -35.10 9.65
C LEU A 328 -19.33 -34.90 9.71
N ALA A 329 -18.87 -33.74 10.20
CA ALA A 329 -17.48 -33.32 10.20
C ALA A 329 -16.64 -34.12 11.22
N SER A 330 -15.53 -34.65 10.74
CA SER A 330 -14.55 -35.45 11.46
C SER A 330 -13.13 -34.89 11.34
N GLY A 331 -12.93 -33.87 10.49
CA GLY A 331 -11.68 -33.16 10.35
C GLY A 331 -11.37 -32.28 11.56
N GLU A 332 -10.09 -32.01 11.77
CA GLU A 332 -9.60 -31.13 12.83
C GLU A 332 -9.95 -29.66 12.58
N TRP A 333 -10.18 -29.34 11.30
CA TRP A 333 -10.56 -28.03 10.83
C TRP A 333 -11.84 -28.10 10.02
N VAL A 334 -12.62 -27.04 10.08
CA VAL A 334 -13.85 -26.84 9.32
C VAL A 334 -13.70 -25.62 8.43
N ALA A 335 -13.98 -25.78 7.14
CA ALA A 335 -14.09 -24.69 6.17
C ALA A 335 -15.56 -24.48 5.76
N LEU A 336 -15.94 -23.25 5.44
CA LEU A 336 -17.30 -22.91 4.99
C LEU A 336 -17.32 -22.76 3.46
N LEU A 337 -18.36 -23.30 2.81
CA LEU A 337 -18.59 -23.16 1.37
C LEU A 337 -20.09 -23.11 1.08
N ASP A 338 -20.54 -22.08 0.37
CA ASP A 338 -21.91 -22.00 -0.12
C ASP A 338 -22.10 -22.87 -1.36
N HIS A 339 -23.32 -23.38 -1.55
CA HIS A 339 -23.62 -24.43 -2.55
C HIS A 339 -23.56 -23.96 -4.01
N ASP A 340 -23.40 -22.68 -4.25
CA ASP A 340 -23.25 -22.05 -5.55
C ASP A 340 -21.89 -21.38 -5.74
N ASP A 341 -21.02 -21.35 -4.74
CA ASP A 341 -19.70 -20.73 -4.81
C ASP A 341 -18.59 -21.73 -5.17
N GLU A 342 -17.39 -21.21 -5.41
CA GLU A 342 -16.22 -22.04 -5.77
C GLU A 342 -15.01 -21.70 -4.91
N LEU A 343 -14.27 -22.74 -4.49
CA LEU A 343 -12.93 -22.58 -3.92
C LEU A 343 -11.88 -22.55 -5.04
N SER A 344 -10.83 -21.74 -4.87
CA SER A 344 -9.64 -21.86 -5.72
C SER A 344 -9.01 -23.26 -5.53
N PRO A 345 -8.51 -23.96 -6.58
CA PRO A 345 -7.98 -25.32 -6.47
C PRO A 345 -6.78 -25.48 -5.51
N ASP A 346 -6.14 -24.39 -5.10
CA ASP A 346 -5.05 -24.36 -4.13
C ASP A 346 -5.48 -23.93 -2.70
N ALA A 347 -6.77 -23.64 -2.47
CA ALA A 347 -7.28 -23.09 -1.22
C ALA A 347 -6.87 -23.90 0.02
N LEU A 348 -7.15 -25.20 0.03
CA LEU A 348 -6.83 -26.05 1.17
C LEU A 348 -5.31 -26.23 1.36
N ALA A 349 -4.55 -26.25 0.26
CA ALA A 349 -3.09 -26.31 0.34
C ALA A 349 -2.51 -25.05 1.00
N CYS A 350 -3.06 -23.87 0.69
CA CYS A 350 -2.67 -22.61 1.31
C CYS A 350 -2.91 -22.61 2.81
N VAL A 351 -4.09 -23.07 3.24
CA VAL A 351 -4.43 -23.17 4.66
C VAL A 351 -3.45 -24.07 5.40
N VAL A 352 -3.17 -25.27 4.86
CA VAL A 352 -2.25 -26.23 5.48
C VAL A 352 -0.82 -25.70 5.56
N LEU A 353 -0.32 -25.07 4.49
CA LEU A 353 1.03 -24.50 4.47
C LEU A 353 1.17 -23.31 5.43
N ASN A 354 0.13 -22.48 5.56
CA ASN A 354 0.13 -21.38 6.53
C ASN A 354 0.01 -21.89 7.97
N HIS A 355 -0.83 -22.90 8.22
CA HIS A 355 -0.92 -23.56 9.53
C HIS A 355 0.40 -24.20 9.95
N ALA A 356 1.10 -24.88 9.03
CA ALA A 356 2.41 -25.47 9.32
C ALA A 356 3.46 -24.41 9.71
N ARG A 357 3.33 -23.17 9.21
CA ARG A 357 4.20 -22.04 9.56
C ARG A 357 3.79 -21.34 10.86
N ARG A 358 2.48 -21.26 11.13
CA ARG A 358 1.90 -20.65 12.34
C ARG A 358 0.93 -21.62 13.02
N PRO A 359 1.44 -22.61 13.78
CA PRO A 359 0.60 -23.63 14.41
C PRO A 359 -0.26 -23.10 15.57
N ASP A 360 0.01 -21.89 16.06
CA ASP A 360 -0.72 -21.20 17.13
C ASP A 360 -2.04 -20.57 16.67
N VAL A 361 -2.21 -20.39 15.36
CA VAL A 361 -3.44 -19.89 14.73
C VAL A 361 -4.53 -20.94 14.79
N ALA A 362 -5.72 -20.52 15.22
CA ALA A 362 -6.90 -21.38 15.40
C ALA A 362 -8.08 -21.00 14.49
N ALA A 363 -7.97 -19.87 13.79
CA ALA A 363 -8.95 -19.37 12.83
C ALA A 363 -8.20 -18.75 11.64
N TRP A 364 -8.47 -19.21 10.43
CA TRP A 364 -7.93 -18.66 9.19
C TRP A 364 -9.04 -18.01 8.37
N TYR A 365 -8.72 -16.96 7.65
CA TYR A 365 -9.57 -16.44 6.57
C TYR A 365 -8.71 -15.98 5.39
N SER A 366 -9.31 -15.85 4.21
CA SER A 366 -8.62 -15.44 2.99
C SER A 366 -9.25 -14.23 2.32
N ASP A 367 -8.54 -13.66 1.34
CA ASP A 367 -9.15 -12.77 0.35
C ASP A 367 -10.18 -13.52 -0.51
N GLU A 368 -11.02 -12.75 -1.18
CA GLU A 368 -12.09 -13.24 -2.05
C GLU A 368 -12.27 -12.32 -3.26
N ASP A 369 -12.98 -12.81 -4.26
CA ASP A 369 -13.52 -11.99 -5.34
C ASP A 369 -14.89 -12.51 -5.78
N LYS A 370 -15.46 -11.86 -6.79
CA LYS A 370 -16.70 -12.30 -7.43
C LYS A 370 -16.41 -13.05 -8.71
N ILE A 371 -17.26 -14.01 -9.03
CA ILE A 371 -17.26 -14.74 -10.30
C ILE A 371 -18.64 -14.68 -10.96
N ASP A 372 -18.68 -14.37 -12.25
CA ASP A 372 -19.93 -14.30 -13.02
C ASP A 372 -20.37 -15.66 -13.59
N GLU A 373 -21.43 -15.65 -14.40
CA GLU A 373 -21.98 -16.87 -15.02
C GLU A 373 -21.05 -17.48 -16.09
N GLU A 374 -20.12 -16.69 -16.62
CA GLU A 374 -19.13 -17.07 -17.63
C GLU A 374 -17.83 -17.59 -17.00
N GLY A 375 -17.69 -17.46 -15.68
CA GLY A 375 -16.49 -17.84 -14.94
C GLY A 375 -15.41 -16.76 -14.91
N GLN A 376 -15.75 -15.53 -15.31
CA GLN A 376 -14.84 -14.39 -15.25
C GLN A 376 -14.87 -13.78 -13.84
N ARG A 377 -13.66 -13.58 -13.29
CA ARG A 377 -13.45 -13.05 -11.94
C ARG A 377 -13.36 -11.52 -11.95
N PHE A 378 -13.95 -10.86 -10.95
CA PHE A 378 -14.02 -9.39 -10.81
C PHE A 378 -14.28 -8.95 -9.36
N ASP A 379 -14.22 -7.62 -9.11
CA ASP A 379 -14.51 -6.98 -7.79
C ASP A 379 -13.80 -7.61 -6.58
N PRO A 380 -12.45 -7.74 -6.61
CA PRO A 380 -11.71 -8.39 -5.52
C PRO A 380 -11.86 -7.63 -4.21
N TYR A 381 -11.97 -8.38 -3.12
CA TYR A 381 -11.77 -7.88 -1.78
C TYR A 381 -10.43 -8.37 -1.22
N PHE A 382 -9.41 -7.52 -1.38
CA PHE A 382 -8.14 -7.65 -0.68
C PHE A 382 -8.27 -7.13 0.75
N LYS A 383 -8.53 -8.05 1.67
CA LYS A 383 -8.80 -7.79 3.08
C LYS A 383 -7.53 -7.38 3.82
N PRO A 384 -7.63 -6.56 4.87
CA PRO A 384 -6.53 -6.41 5.82
C PRO A 384 -6.37 -7.70 6.66
N ASP A 385 -5.29 -7.78 7.43
CA ASP A 385 -5.17 -8.74 8.53
C ASP A 385 -6.23 -8.46 9.61
N TYR A 386 -6.30 -9.30 10.64
CA TYR A 386 -7.40 -9.24 11.61
C TYR A 386 -7.39 -7.92 12.40
N LEU A 387 -8.39 -7.07 12.13
CA LEU A 387 -8.62 -5.79 12.81
C LEU A 387 -9.91 -5.90 13.66
N PRO A 388 -9.82 -6.11 14.99
CA PRO A 388 -11.01 -6.40 15.79
C PRO A 388 -12.08 -5.31 15.74
N ASP A 389 -11.69 -4.03 15.66
CA ASP A 389 -12.66 -2.94 15.58
C ASP A 389 -13.38 -2.91 14.22
N LEU A 390 -12.70 -3.27 13.13
CA LEU A 390 -13.33 -3.38 11.81
C LEU A 390 -14.36 -4.51 11.78
N LEU A 391 -14.08 -5.63 12.47
CA LEU A 391 -15.02 -6.76 12.57
C LEU A 391 -16.35 -6.36 13.24
N THR A 392 -16.36 -5.34 14.10
CA THR A 392 -17.60 -4.85 14.72
C THR A 392 -18.42 -3.93 13.80
N GLY A 393 -17.83 -3.46 12.70
CA GLY A 393 -18.52 -2.68 11.68
C GLY A 393 -18.88 -3.46 10.42
N GLN A 394 -18.13 -4.52 10.10
CA GLN A 394 -18.37 -5.37 8.95
C GLN A 394 -17.85 -6.81 9.15
N ASN A 395 -18.47 -7.80 8.51
CA ASN A 395 -17.98 -9.18 8.54
C ASN A 395 -16.80 -9.40 7.60
N CYS A 396 -15.60 -8.94 7.98
CA CYS A 396 -14.40 -9.13 7.16
C CYS A 396 -13.80 -10.55 7.21
N LEU A 397 -14.34 -11.45 8.06
CA LEU A 397 -13.90 -12.84 8.18
C LEU A 397 -14.66 -13.80 7.24
N SER A 398 -15.74 -13.34 6.61
CA SER A 398 -16.61 -14.21 5.81
C SER A 398 -15.95 -14.84 4.58
N HIS A 399 -16.70 -15.79 4.03
CA HIS A 399 -16.45 -16.74 2.96
C HIS A 399 -15.42 -17.80 3.33
N LEU A 400 -14.21 -17.84 2.76
CA LEU A 400 -13.29 -18.90 3.18
C LEU A 400 -12.69 -18.57 4.55
N SER A 401 -13.51 -18.83 5.57
CA SER A 401 -13.15 -18.97 6.97
C SER A 401 -12.90 -20.46 7.25
N VAL A 402 -11.77 -20.75 7.88
CA VAL A 402 -11.38 -22.10 8.30
C VAL A 402 -11.07 -22.08 9.78
N PHE A 403 -11.92 -22.72 10.58
CA PHE A 403 -11.81 -22.72 12.04
C PHE A 403 -11.49 -24.10 12.56
N ARG A 404 -10.82 -24.16 13.71
CA ARG A 404 -10.68 -25.37 14.50
C ARG A 404 -12.06 -25.98 14.80
N THR A 405 -12.25 -27.27 14.50
CA THR A 405 -13.56 -27.95 14.64
C THR A 405 -14.02 -27.99 16.09
N ASP A 406 -13.09 -28.23 17.02
CA ASP A 406 -13.36 -28.21 18.46
C ASP A 406 -13.80 -26.82 18.94
N LEU A 407 -13.22 -25.75 18.37
CA LEU A 407 -13.59 -24.37 18.68
C LEU A 407 -15.01 -24.04 18.21
N ILE A 408 -15.40 -24.38 16.98
CA ILE A 408 -16.79 -24.20 16.50
C ILE A 408 -17.78 -24.94 17.40
N ARG A 409 -17.46 -26.17 17.79
CA ARG A 409 -18.31 -26.98 18.69
C ARG A 409 -18.40 -26.37 20.08
N ALA A 410 -17.30 -25.87 20.63
CA ALA A 410 -17.26 -25.23 21.94
C ALA A 410 -18.13 -23.98 22.01
N VAL A 411 -18.22 -23.20 20.93
CA VAL A 411 -19.08 -22.01 20.85
C VAL A 411 -20.53 -22.33 20.47
N GLY A 412 -20.88 -23.61 20.25
CA GLY A 412 -22.24 -24.08 20.00
C GLY A 412 -22.68 -24.08 18.53
N GLY A 413 -21.77 -24.06 17.56
CA GLY A 413 -22.10 -24.12 16.14
C GLY A 413 -22.86 -22.88 15.64
N PHE A 414 -23.74 -23.06 14.66
CA PHE A 414 -24.56 -22.00 14.05
C PHE A 414 -25.86 -21.81 14.84
N ARG A 415 -26.20 -20.57 15.19
CA ARG A 415 -27.41 -20.28 15.99
C ARG A 415 -28.60 -19.98 15.09
N VAL A 416 -29.75 -20.56 15.41
CA VAL A 416 -31.03 -20.24 14.74
C VAL A 416 -31.46 -18.83 15.13
N GLY A 417 -32.01 -18.07 14.18
CA GLY A 417 -32.43 -16.67 14.35
C GLY A 417 -31.38 -15.64 13.91
N TYR A 418 -30.27 -16.10 13.32
CA TYR A 418 -29.20 -15.28 12.74
C TYR A 418 -29.06 -15.52 11.23
N GLU A 419 -30.04 -16.16 10.59
CA GLU A 419 -30.04 -16.41 9.15
C GLU A 419 -29.85 -15.10 8.37
N GLY A 420 -28.86 -15.07 7.47
CA GLY A 420 -28.39 -13.86 6.78
C GLY A 420 -27.18 -13.19 7.45
N SER A 421 -26.79 -13.61 8.65
CA SER A 421 -25.57 -13.16 9.36
C SER A 421 -24.99 -14.26 10.27
N GLN A 422 -25.31 -15.52 10.00
CA GLN A 422 -24.94 -16.68 10.81
C GLN A 422 -23.43 -16.90 10.86
N ASP A 423 -22.75 -16.53 9.79
CA ASP A 423 -21.30 -16.52 9.63
C ASP A 423 -20.65 -15.43 10.49
N TRP A 424 -21.23 -14.22 10.52
CA TRP A 424 -20.76 -13.12 11.37
C TRP A 424 -20.95 -13.45 12.85
N ASP A 425 -22.13 -13.98 13.21
CA ASP A 425 -22.40 -14.46 14.56
C ASP A 425 -21.40 -15.54 15.01
N LEU A 426 -21.14 -16.53 14.15
CA LEU A 426 -20.15 -17.57 14.43
C LEU A 426 -18.74 -16.98 14.58
N ALA A 427 -18.32 -16.13 13.64
CA ALA A 427 -17.01 -15.51 13.65
C ALA A 427 -16.79 -14.69 14.93
N LEU A 428 -17.76 -13.86 15.35
CA LEU A 428 -17.71 -13.09 16.60
C LEU A 428 -17.51 -14.00 17.81
N ARG A 429 -18.31 -15.07 17.93
CA ARG A 429 -18.18 -16.03 19.05
C ARG A 429 -16.86 -16.79 19.03
N VAL A 430 -16.33 -17.11 17.85
CA VAL A 430 -15.04 -17.78 17.69
C VAL A 430 -13.90 -16.85 18.13
N VAL A 431 -13.83 -15.61 17.62
CA VAL A 431 -12.74 -14.68 17.97
C VAL A 431 -12.79 -14.25 19.43
N GLU A 432 -13.95 -14.29 20.08
CA GLU A 432 -14.08 -14.07 21.53
C GLU A 432 -13.25 -15.06 22.37
N GLN A 433 -12.96 -16.25 21.86
CA GLN A 433 -12.16 -17.30 22.51
C GLN A 433 -10.66 -17.22 22.17
N LEU A 434 -10.27 -16.32 21.27
CA LEU A 434 -8.93 -16.26 20.70
C LEU A 434 -8.22 -14.96 21.09
N ARG A 435 -6.90 -15.03 21.18
CA ARG A 435 -6.08 -13.81 21.11
C ARG A 435 -6.02 -13.33 19.66
N PRO A 436 -5.89 -12.02 19.38
CA PRO A 436 -5.86 -11.50 18.02
C PRO A 436 -4.84 -12.18 17.10
N GLU A 437 -3.68 -12.57 17.63
CA GLU A 437 -2.59 -13.20 16.86
C GLU A 437 -2.95 -14.62 16.38
N GLN A 438 -3.93 -15.25 17.03
CA GLN A 438 -4.44 -16.58 16.70
C GLN A 438 -5.51 -16.55 15.59
N VAL A 439 -5.81 -15.38 15.05
CA VAL A 439 -6.62 -15.18 13.85
C VAL A 439 -5.67 -14.84 12.70
N GLY A 440 -5.55 -15.75 11.74
CA GLY A 440 -4.63 -15.63 10.61
C GLY A 440 -5.35 -15.24 9.33
N HIS A 441 -4.70 -14.36 8.58
CA HIS A 441 -5.13 -13.97 7.24
C HIS A 441 -4.20 -14.61 6.21
N ILE A 442 -4.78 -15.14 5.13
CA ILE A 442 -4.07 -15.62 3.96
C ILE A 442 -4.34 -14.61 2.83
N PRO A 443 -3.38 -13.71 2.50
CA PRO A 443 -3.58 -12.62 1.53
C PRO A 443 -3.54 -13.15 0.08
N LYS A 444 -4.48 -14.04 -0.23
CA LYS A 444 -4.72 -14.63 -1.55
C LYS A 444 -6.20 -14.87 -1.72
N VAL A 445 -6.68 -14.67 -2.94
CA VAL A 445 -8.06 -14.96 -3.31
C VAL A 445 -8.24 -16.48 -3.39
N LEU A 446 -8.91 -17.05 -2.39
CA LEU A 446 -9.16 -18.50 -2.30
C LEU A 446 -10.64 -18.87 -2.38
N TYR A 447 -11.51 -17.87 -2.47
CA TYR A 447 -12.95 -18.01 -2.56
C TYR A 447 -13.50 -17.13 -3.68
N HIS A 448 -14.40 -17.69 -4.49
CA HIS A 448 -15.04 -17.02 -5.61
C HIS A 448 -16.56 -16.97 -5.36
N TRP A 449 -17.03 -15.79 -4.96
CA TRP A 449 -18.43 -15.56 -4.64
C TRP A 449 -19.25 -15.34 -5.91
N ARG A 450 -20.24 -16.20 -6.17
CA ARG A 450 -20.98 -16.18 -7.42
C ARG A 450 -21.97 -15.03 -7.47
N ALA A 451 -21.78 -14.17 -8.47
CA ALA A 451 -22.63 -13.04 -8.75
C ALA A 451 -23.71 -13.38 -9.79
N ILE A 452 -24.84 -13.95 -9.34
CA ILE A 452 -25.99 -14.31 -10.19
C ILE A 452 -27.28 -13.59 -9.76
N ARG A 453 -28.23 -13.45 -10.68
CA ARG A 453 -29.52 -12.80 -10.41
C ARG A 453 -30.28 -13.58 -9.32
N GLY A 454 -30.52 -12.94 -8.18
CA GLY A 454 -31.13 -13.56 -7.00
C GLY A 454 -30.14 -14.03 -5.93
N SER A 455 -28.83 -13.91 -6.18
CA SER A 455 -27.79 -14.04 -5.15
C SER A 455 -27.60 -12.72 -4.40
N THR A 456 -27.29 -12.82 -3.11
CA THR A 456 -26.84 -11.70 -2.25
C THR A 456 -25.61 -10.98 -2.83
N ALA A 457 -24.81 -11.65 -3.67
CA ALA A 457 -23.66 -11.06 -4.35
C ALA A 457 -24.02 -9.92 -5.33
N LEU A 458 -25.23 -9.99 -5.93
CA LEU A 458 -25.78 -8.96 -6.82
C LEU A 458 -26.91 -8.15 -6.18
N ALA A 459 -27.60 -8.69 -5.17
CA ALA A 459 -28.75 -8.07 -4.55
C ALA A 459 -28.41 -7.43 -3.19
N ASN A 460 -28.13 -6.13 -3.20
CA ASN A 460 -28.23 -5.27 -2.00
C ASN A 460 -29.70 -5.10 -1.50
N THR A 461 -30.64 -5.84 -2.07
CA THR A 461 -32.10 -5.61 -2.01
C THR A 461 -32.90 -6.78 -1.41
N GLU A 462 -32.26 -7.74 -0.74
CA GLU A 462 -32.99 -8.62 0.18
C GLU A 462 -33.24 -7.89 1.51
N LYS A 463 -34.52 -7.57 1.72
CA LYS A 463 -35.09 -6.59 2.65
C LYS A 463 -35.07 -7.05 4.12
N ASP A 464 -34.74 -6.11 5.01
CA ASP A 464 -35.00 -6.01 6.47
C ASP A 464 -34.55 -7.14 7.41
N TYR A 465 -34.60 -8.43 7.04
CA TYR A 465 -34.29 -9.53 7.97
C TYR A 465 -32.78 -9.70 8.22
N THR A 466 -31.94 -9.46 7.20
CA THR A 466 -30.47 -9.53 7.29
C THR A 466 -29.92 -8.44 8.22
N VAL A 467 -30.50 -7.24 8.16
CA VAL A 467 -30.16 -6.12 9.06
C VAL A 467 -30.46 -6.47 10.52
N GLY A 468 -31.63 -7.05 10.79
CA GLY A 468 -32.00 -7.46 12.16
C GLY A 468 -31.14 -8.61 12.71
N ALA A 469 -30.68 -9.53 11.85
CA ALA A 469 -29.77 -10.61 12.25
C ALA A 469 -28.36 -10.08 12.58
N ALA A 470 -27.81 -9.20 11.74
CA ALA A 470 -26.51 -8.56 11.97
C ALA A 470 -26.51 -7.72 13.26
N GLU A 471 -27.55 -6.90 13.46
CA GLU A 471 -27.70 -6.11 14.68
C GLU A 471 -27.68 -6.99 15.93
N ARG A 472 -28.44 -8.09 15.90
CA ARG A 472 -28.52 -9.04 17.01
C ARG A 472 -27.18 -9.75 17.26
N ALA A 473 -26.46 -10.14 16.21
CA ALA A 473 -25.13 -10.75 16.32
C ALA A 473 -24.16 -9.82 17.07
N LEU A 474 -24.17 -8.54 16.71
CA LEU A 474 -23.36 -7.51 17.35
C LEU A 474 -23.83 -7.21 18.79
N GLN A 475 -25.13 -7.03 19.02
CA GLN A 475 -25.68 -6.81 20.37
C GLN A 475 -25.26 -7.93 21.32
N ASP A 476 -25.44 -9.19 20.89
CA ASP A 476 -25.04 -10.33 21.69
C ASP A 476 -23.53 -10.42 21.90
N HIS A 477 -22.72 -10.05 20.90
CA HIS A 477 -21.26 -9.98 21.02
C HIS A 477 -20.86 -9.02 22.15
N PHE A 478 -21.36 -7.78 22.09
CA PHE A 478 -21.06 -6.78 23.12
C PHE A 478 -21.61 -7.18 24.49
N GLN A 479 -22.78 -7.81 24.54
CA GLN A 479 -23.34 -8.36 25.79
C GLN A 479 -22.43 -9.44 26.39
N ARG A 480 -21.95 -10.41 25.60
CA ARG A 480 -21.02 -11.46 26.07
C ARG A 480 -19.69 -10.89 26.53
N ARG A 481 -19.22 -9.82 25.89
CA ARG A 481 -18.01 -9.08 26.27
C ARG A 481 -18.21 -8.17 27.49
N GLY A 482 -19.44 -7.97 27.96
CA GLY A 482 -19.75 -7.08 29.08
C GLY A 482 -19.54 -5.60 28.75
N VAL A 483 -19.62 -5.22 27.47
CA VAL A 483 -19.41 -3.84 27.01
C VAL A 483 -20.76 -3.27 26.58
N ALA A 484 -21.21 -2.20 27.22
CA ALA A 484 -22.46 -1.54 26.84
C ALA A 484 -22.21 -0.60 25.66
N VAL A 485 -22.73 -0.91 24.47
CA VAL A 485 -22.65 -0.03 23.29
C VAL A 485 -24.05 0.26 22.75
N SER A 486 -24.18 1.35 22.01
CA SER A 486 -25.33 1.56 21.11
C SER A 486 -24.91 1.27 19.68
N LEU A 487 -25.74 0.56 18.92
CA LEU A 487 -25.45 0.25 17.52
C LEU A 487 -26.17 1.22 16.61
N GLN A 488 -25.46 1.70 15.59
CA GLN A 488 -26.02 2.58 14.56
C GLN A 488 -25.69 2.00 13.17
N PRO A 489 -26.68 1.83 12.27
CA PRO A 489 -26.41 1.43 10.90
C PRO A 489 -25.57 2.46 10.14
N VAL A 490 -24.66 1.96 9.30
CA VAL A 490 -23.84 2.72 8.35
C VAL A 490 -24.17 2.20 6.94
N PRO A 491 -24.15 3.03 5.88
CA PRO A 491 -24.50 2.57 4.53
C PRO A 491 -23.73 1.33 4.07
N GLY A 492 -24.40 0.49 3.29
CA GLY A 492 -23.83 -0.76 2.76
C GLY A 492 -23.97 -1.98 3.69
N HIS A 493 -24.96 -1.99 4.59
CA HIS A 493 -25.18 -3.07 5.57
C HIS A 493 -24.07 -3.19 6.64
N HIS A 494 -23.49 -2.03 6.99
CA HIS A 494 -22.44 -1.94 7.99
C HIS A 494 -22.95 -1.31 9.29
N TRP A 495 -22.11 -1.33 10.32
CA TRP A 495 -22.48 -0.89 11.66
C TRP A 495 -21.42 0.00 12.30
N ARG A 496 -21.88 0.87 13.20
CA ARG A 496 -21.07 1.62 14.14
C ARG A 496 -21.44 1.18 15.54
N ALA A 497 -20.43 0.75 16.31
CA ALA A 497 -20.55 0.59 17.76
C ALA A 497 -20.19 1.92 18.44
N ILE A 498 -21.18 2.55 19.08
CA ILE A 498 -21.02 3.78 19.86
C ILE A 498 -20.71 3.38 21.30
N TYR A 499 -19.49 3.64 21.73
CA TYR A 499 -19.02 3.34 23.08
C TYR A 499 -19.51 4.40 24.08
N PRO A 500 -19.78 4.02 25.33
CA PRO A 500 -20.31 4.93 26.31
C PRO A 500 -19.18 5.81 26.84
N MET A 501 -19.53 7.02 27.25
CA MET A 501 -18.61 7.86 28.00
C MET A 501 -18.39 7.31 29.41
N PRO A 502 -17.17 7.38 29.96
CA PRO A 502 -16.94 7.09 31.38
C PRO A 502 -17.82 7.98 32.26
N ALA A 503 -18.24 7.46 33.42
CA ALA A 503 -19.13 8.15 34.35
C ALA A 503 -18.60 9.52 34.79
N ARG A 504 -17.28 9.65 34.89
CA ARG A 504 -16.57 10.92 35.00
C ARG A 504 -15.83 11.17 33.69
N ALA A 505 -16.10 12.31 33.07
CA ALA A 505 -15.34 12.77 31.91
C ALA A 505 -13.87 13.02 32.32
N PRO A 506 -12.88 12.28 31.76
CA PRO A 506 -11.47 12.53 32.06
C PRO A 506 -11.05 13.88 31.48
N MET A 507 -10.23 14.63 32.20
CA MET A 507 -9.73 15.90 31.68
C MET A 507 -8.80 15.67 30.49
N VAL A 508 -9.00 16.41 29.40
CA VAL A 508 -8.16 16.40 28.20
C VAL A 508 -7.27 17.64 28.17
N SER A 509 -5.96 17.46 28.02
CA SER A 509 -5.05 18.56 27.69
C SER A 509 -4.85 18.61 26.18
N ILE A 510 -5.39 19.64 25.52
CA ILE A 510 -5.19 19.89 24.09
C ILE A 510 -3.90 20.69 23.92
N ILE A 511 -2.91 20.11 23.25
CA ILE A 511 -1.57 20.67 23.04
C ILE A 511 -1.47 21.18 21.62
N ILE A 512 -1.14 22.46 21.46
CA ILE A 512 -1.08 23.15 20.16
C ILE A 512 0.29 23.81 19.98
N PRO A 513 1.27 23.12 19.38
CA PRO A 513 2.52 23.75 18.94
C PRO A 513 2.25 24.86 17.93
N SER A 514 2.80 26.06 18.17
CA SER A 514 2.50 27.24 17.35
C SER A 514 3.77 28.03 17.03
N TYR A 515 3.90 28.43 15.77
CA TYR A 515 4.92 29.34 15.26
C TYR A 515 4.28 30.27 14.23
N ASN A 516 4.27 31.57 14.50
CA ASN A 516 3.62 32.59 13.67
C ASN A 516 2.16 32.21 13.34
N ALA A 517 1.66 32.58 12.15
CA ALA A 517 0.36 32.14 11.63
C ALA A 517 -0.84 32.46 12.55
N ALA A 518 -0.91 33.69 13.07
CA ALA A 518 -1.95 34.13 14.01
C ALA A 518 -3.38 33.86 13.53
N GLY A 519 -3.65 33.97 12.23
CA GLY A 519 -4.96 33.69 11.64
C GLY A 519 -5.41 32.23 11.87
N TYR A 520 -4.55 31.27 11.58
CA TYR A 520 -4.84 29.84 11.77
C TYR A 520 -4.98 29.48 13.25
N LEU A 521 -4.07 29.96 14.10
CA LEU A 521 -4.18 29.72 15.54
C LEU A 521 -5.49 30.29 16.11
N ARG A 522 -5.91 31.48 15.66
CA ARG A 522 -7.20 32.07 16.06
C ARG A 522 -8.38 31.22 15.61
N GLN A 523 -8.38 30.74 14.37
CA GLN A 523 -9.43 29.87 13.84
C GLN A 523 -9.49 28.53 14.58
N CYS A 524 -8.33 27.93 14.85
CA CYS A 524 -8.20 26.70 15.63
C CYS A 524 -8.82 26.87 17.01
N LEU A 525 -8.36 27.87 17.79
CA LEU A 525 -8.86 28.15 19.13
C LEU A 525 -10.36 28.50 19.14
N GLY A 526 -10.81 29.33 18.19
CA GLY A 526 -12.22 29.68 18.03
C GLY A 526 -13.09 28.45 17.77
N SER A 527 -12.73 27.62 16.78
CA SER A 527 -13.47 26.40 16.45
C SER A 527 -13.53 25.41 17.62
N ILE A 528 -12.45 25.25 18.39
CA ILE A 528 -12.45 24.42 19.60
C ILE A 528 -13.45 24.97 20.62
N ARG A 529 -13.40 26.27 20.91
CA ARG A 529 -14.27 26.91 21.92
C ARG A 529 -15.74 26.91 21.52
N ASP A 530 -16.02 27.20 20.26
CA ASP A 530 -17.38 27.45 19.78
C ASP A 530 -18.14 26.15 19.48
N LEU A 531 -17.43 25.07 19.10
CA LEU A 531 -18.07 23.83 18.65
C LEU A 531 -17.90 22.64 19.60
N THR A 532 -16.80 22.55 20.38
CA THR A 532 -16.53 21.33 21.16
C THR A 532 -17.57 21.12 22.27
N ASP A 533 -18.30 20.00 22.23
CA ASP A 533 -19.33 19.66 23.22
C ASP A 533 -18.80 18.91 24.46
N TYR A 534 -17.50 18.61 24.47
CA TYR A 534 -16.85 17.89 25.56
C TYR A 534 -16.55 18.83 26.74
N PRO A 535 -16.93 18.47 27.98
CA PRO A 535 -16.94 19.43 29.09
C PRO A 535 -15.58 19.68 29.76
N GLU A 536 -14.67 18.71 29.77
CA GLU A 536 -13.49 18.73 30.65
C GLU A 536 -12.19 18.83 29.86
N TYR A 537 -11.81 20.04 29.42
CA TYR A 537 -10.55 20.25 28.70
C TYR A 537 -9.80 21.52 29.11
N GLU A 538 -8.47 21.49 28.97
CA GLU A 538 -7.59 22.67 28.97
C GLU A 538 -6.89 22.79 27.61
N ILE A 539 -6.49 24.00 27.24
CA ILE A 539 -5.69 24.24 26.04
C ILE A 539 -4.30 24.72 26.44
N ILE A 540 -3.26 24.08 25.90
CA ILE A 540 -1.87 24.45 26.07
C ILE A 540 -1.30 24.83 24.70
N VAL A 541 -1.08 26.12 24.48
CA VAL A 541 -0.43 26.64 23.28
C VAL A 541 1.07 26.74 23.53
N VAL A 542 1.88 26.13 22.67
CA VAL A 542 3.34 26.14 22.83
C VAL A 542 3.95 27.05 21.78
N ASN A 543 4.35 28.24 22.20
CA ASN A 543 5.01 29.22 21.33
C ASN A 543 6.45 28.77 21.03
N ASN A 544 6.73 28.42 19.79
CA ASN A 544 8.07 28.06 19.33
C ASN A 544 8.78 29.23 18.66
N ARG A 545 9.09 30.27 19.45
CA ARG A 545 9.87 31.45 19.00
C ARG A 545 9.19 32.25 17.87
N SER A 546 7.87 32.46 17.96
CA SER A 546 7.18 33.36 17.02
C SER A 546 7.83 34.75 17.01
N ASP A 547 7.99 35.33 15.83
CA ASP A 547 8.59 36.65 15.60
C ASP A 547 7.67 37.62 14.87
N ASP A 548 6.52 37.13 14.39
CA ASP A 548 5.47 37.93 13.79
C ASP A 548 4.67 38.75 14.84
N PRO A 549 4.48 40.07 14.66
CA PRO A 549 3.76 40.92 15.60
C PRO A 549 2.33 40.47 15.90
N ASP A 550 1.59 39.97 14.89
CA ASP A 550 0.20 39.54 15.07
C ASP A 550 0.12 38.26 15.91
N ALA A 551 1.06 37.34 15.70
CA ALA A 551 1.17 36.12 16.50
C ALA A 551 1.51 36.44 17.96
N LEU A 552 2.47 37.33 18.20
CA LEU A 552 2.83 37.77 19.54
C LEU A 552 1.67 38.48 20.26
N ALA A 553 0.94 39.35 19.54
CA ALA A 553 -0.25 40.01 20.07
C ALA A 553 -1.37 39.00 20.42
N LEU A 554 -1.60 38.01 19.56
CA LEU A 554 -2.56 36.94 19.82
C LEU A 554 -2.17 36.11 21.04
N LEU A 555 -0.91 35.68 21.14
CA LEU A 555 -0.40 34.92 22.29
C LEU A 555 -0.57 35.72 23.60
N HIS A 556 -0.30 37.02 23.56
CA HIS A 556 -0.51 37.91 24.71
C HIS A 556 -1.98 38.04 25.12
N TRP A 557 -2.90 37.98 24.14
CA TRP A 557 -4.33 38.07 24.39
C TRP A 557 -4.88 36.75 24.94
N ILE A 558 -4.55 35.59 24.35
CA ILE A 558 -5.10 34.29 24.78
C ILE A 558 -4.62 33.85 26.15
N GLN A 559 -3.42 34.24 26.60
CA GLN A 559 -2.93 33.92 27.95
C GLN A 559 -3.77 34.55 29.08
N GLN A 560 -4.65 35.50 28.76
CA GLN A 560 -5.59 36.11 29.71
C GLN A 560 -6.80 35.20 29.97
N ASP A 561 -7.08 34.24 29.09
CA ASP A 561 -8.12 33.23 29.27
C ASP A 561 -7.63 32.16 30.26
N PRO A 562 -8.27 31.96 31.42
CA PRO A 562 -7.81 31.00 32.43
C PRO A 562 -7.83 29.53 31.96
N ALA A 563 -8.53 29.22 30.88
CA ALA A 563 -8.56 27.89 30.29
C ALA A 563 -7.55 27.70 29.15
N ILE A 564 -6.75 28.72 28.82
CA ILE A 564 -5.62 28.63 27.88
C ILE A 564 -4.31 28.93 28.62
N ARG A 565 -3.32 28.06 28.47
CA ARG A 565 -1.96 28.26 28.97
C ARG A 565 -1.01 28.40 27.80
N VAL A 566 -0.26 29.49 27.78
CA VAL A 566 0.82 29.70 26.80
C VAL A 566 2.15 29.29 27.43
N LEU A 567 2.89 28.41 26.77
CA LEU A 567 4.23 27.99 27.16
C LEU A 567 5.24 28.40 26.09
N ASP A 568 6.37 28.98 26.47
CA ASP A 568 7.45 29.27 25.53
C ASP A 568 8.40 28.07 25.42
N TYR A 569 8.72 27.68 24.20
CA TYR A 569 9.76 26.69 23.89
C TYR A 569 10.91 27.35 23.13
N PRO A 570 11.95 27.84 23.84
CA PRO A 570 13.01 28.65 23.26
C PRO A 570 14.12 27.77 22.63
N ALA A 571 13.75 26.81 21.79
CA ALA A 571 14.68 25.95 21.02
C ALA A 571 14.30 25.93 19.52
N PRO A 572 15.22 25.50 18.62
CA PRO A 572 14.87 25.28 17.21
C PRO A 572 13.68 24.34 17.06
N PHE A 573 12.95 24.47 15.95
CA PHE A 573 11.77 23.65 15.69
C PHE A 573 12.12 22.16 15.68
N ASN A 574 11.46 21.43 16.58
CA ASN A 574 11.47 19.98 16.67
C ASN A 574 10.09 19.59 17.21
N TYR A 575 9.23 19.12 16.32
CA TYR A 575 7.83 18.83 16.65
C TYR A 575 7.71 17.83 17.80
N SER A 576 8.54 16.79 17.75
CA SER A 576 8.63 15.76 18.80
C SER A 576 9.02 16.36 20.15
N ALA A 577 10.07 17.19 20.20
CA ALA A 577 10.55 17.80 21.43
C ALA A 577 9.56 18.81 22.03
N ILE A 578 8.90 19.60 21.18
CA ILE A 578 7.89 20.59 21.59
C ILE A 578 6.70 19.88 22.25
N ASN A 579 6.20 18.81 21.64
CA ASN A 579 5.10 18.02 22.20
C ASN A 579 5.52 17.30 23.49
N ASN A 580 6.70 16.66 23.52
CA ASN A 580 7.24 16.04 24.74
C ASN A 580 7.37 17.05 25.88
N PHE A 581 7.84 18.26 25.59
CA PHE A 581 7.91 19.35 26.56
C PHE A 581 6.53 19.71 27.10
N ALA A 582 5.55 19.94 26.22
CA ALA A 582 4.21 20.36 26.60
C ALA A 582 3.45 19.29 27.41
N VAL A 583 3.60 18.01 27.08
CA VAL A 583 2.95 16.91 27.83
C VAL A 583 3.39 16.89 29.30
N ARG A 584 4.65 17.25 29.61
CA ARG A 584 5.10 17.36 31.01
C ARG A 584 4.39 18.46 31.80
N HIS A 585 3.76 19.41 31.11
CA HIS A 585 2.98 20.49 31.69
C HIS A 585 1.46 20.26 31.63
N ALA A 586 1.01 19.16 31.01
CA ALA A 586 -0.38 18.77 30.91
C ALA A 586 -0.92 18.29 32.24
N ARG A 587 -2.15 18.68 32.58
CA ARG A 587 -2.88 18.24 33.78
C ARG A 587 -3.84 17.10 33.48
N GLY A 588 -4.22 16.93 32.21
CA GLY A 588 -5.19 15.96 31.75
C GLY A 588 -4.77 14.52 31.98
N GLU A 589 -5.77 13.66 32.15
CA GLU A 589 -5.60 12.21 32.11
C GLU A 589 -5.39 11.74 30.66
N LEU A 590 -5.95 12.49 29.72
CA LEU A 590 -5.77 12.33 28.28
C LEU A 590 -5.02 13.53 27.70
N VAL A 591 -4.23 13.28 26.67
CA VAL A 591 -3.49 14.28 25.88
C VAL A 591 -4.04 14.23 24.46
N CYS A 592 -4.47 15.39 23.95
CA CYS A 592 -4.79 15.59 22.55
C CYS A 592 -3.68 16.41 21.90
N LEU A 593 -2.93 15.81 20.98
CA LEU A 593 -1.97 16.49 20.14
C LEU A 593 -2.72 17.07 18.95
N LEU A 594 -2.58 18.37 18.72
CA LEU A 594 -3.34 19.09 17.70
C LEU A 594 -2.46 20.14 17.01
N ASN A 595 -2.42 20.14 15.68
CA ASN A 595 -1.73 21.20 14.96
C ASN A 595 -2.51 22.53 15.03
N ASN A 596 -1.79 23.66 14.91
CA ASN A 596 -2.39 25.00 15.00
C ASN A 596 -3.23 25.41 13.79
N ASP A 597 -3.19 24.63 12.71
CA ASP A 597 -3.93 24.81 11.46
C ASP A 597 -5.06 23.78 11.30
N ILE A 598 -5.53 23.22 12.42
CA ILE A 598 -6.74 22.41 12.51
C ILE A 598 -7.95 23.28 12.80
N GLU A 599 -9.06 22.95 12.15
CA GLU A 599 -10.37 23.54 12.39
C GLU A 599 -11.38 22.44 12.72
N VAL A 600 -11.99 22.54 13.90
CA VAL A 600 -13.09 21.64 14.32
C VAL A 600 -14.32 21.93 13.46
N ILE A 601 -14.96 20.89 12.94
CA ILE A 601 -16.23 21.03 12.17
C ILE A 601 -17.38 20.17 12.70
N THR A 602 -17.11 19.28 13.66
CA THR A 602 -18.14 18.44 14.30
C THR A 602 -18.10 18.61 15.82
N PRO A 603 -19.22 18.99 16.47
CA PRO A 603 -19.22 19.26 17.92
C PRO A 603 -18.78 18.09 18.81
N GLY A 604 -19.15 16.88 18.41
CA GLY A 604 -18.87 15.66 19.18
C GLY A 604 -17.48 15.05 18.96
N TRP A 605 -16.58 15.71 18.21
CA TRP A 605 -15.28 15.14 17.82
C TRP A 605 -14.47 14.63 19.02
N LEU A 606 -14.33 15.44 20.07
CA LEU A 606 -13.51 15.08 21.22
C LEU A 606 -14.19 14.01 22.07
N ARG A 607 -15.52 14.07 22.21
CA ARG A 607 -16.30 13.04 22.91
C ARG A 607 -16.15 11.68 22.25
N GLU A 608 -16.26 11.63 20.92
CA GLU A 608 -16.04 10.42 20.12
C GLU A 608 -14.65 9.84 20.39
N MET A 609 -13.61 10.66 20.27
CA MET A 609 -12.23 10.21 20.49
C MET A 609 -11.99 9.74 21.94
N VAL A 610 -12.55 10.44 22.95
CA VAL A 610 -12.43 10.06 24.37
C VAL A 610 -13.11 8.72 24.65
N SER A 611 -14.27 8.46 24.05
CA SER A 611 -14.97 7.17 24.20
C SER A 611 -14.11 5.98 23.77
N HIS A 612 -13.21 6.19 22.81
CA HIS A 612 -12.25 5.18 22.37
C HIS A 612 -10.94 5.20 23.17
N ALA A 613 -10.38 6.38 23.49
CA ALA A 613 -9.11 6.50 24.20
C ALA A 613 -9.18 5.99 25.65
N THR A 614 -10.39 5.85 26.20
CA THR A 614 -10.63 5.29 27.54
C THR A 614 -10.74 3.77 27.55
N ARG A 615 -10.78 3.11 26.38
CA ARG A 615 -10.72 1.66 26.26
C ARG A 615 -9.31 1.15 26.58
N PRO A 616 -9.14 0.21 27.52
CA PRO A 616 -7.81 -0.23 27.98
C PRO A 616 -6.89 -0.74 26.86
N GLU A 617 -7.45 -1.40 25.85
CA GLU A 617 -6.73 -2.02 24.75
C GLU A 617 -6.38 -1.05 23.60
N ILE A 618 -6.90 0.17 23.61
CA ILE A 618 -6.64 1.20 22.60
C ILE A 618 -5.52 2.12 23.07
N GLY A 619 -4.55 2.42 22.21
CA GLY A 619 -3.41 3.28 22.50
C GLY A 619 -3.62 4.71 21.99
N ALA A 620 -3.39 4.93 20.70
CA ALA A 620 -3.67 6.20 20.03
C ALA A 620 -5.03 6.17 19.32
N VAL A 621 -5.74 7.31 19.34
CA VAL A 621 -6.98 7.53 18.58
C VAL A 621 -6.78 8.68 17.60
N GLY A 622 -6.99 8.42 16.31
CA GLY A 622 -6.94 9.42 15.24
C GLY A 622 -8.33 9.81 14.73
N ALA A 623 -8.45 11.06 14.29
CA ALA A 623 -9.67 11.63 13.70
C ALA A 623 -9.68 11.51 12.16
N MET A 624 -10.86 11.71 11.54
CA MET A 624 -10.96 12.00 10.12
C MET A 624 -10.55 13.45 9.86
N LEU A 625 -9.55 13.66 9.00
CA LEU A 625 -9.13 15.00 8.58
C LEU A 625 -9.43 15.21 7.10
N TYR A 626 -10.00 16.36 6.78
CA TYR A 626 -10.23 16.82 5.42
C TYR A 626 -9.32 17.98 5.07
N TYR A 627 -8.98 18.11 3.80
CA TYR A 627 -8.50 19.36 3.23
C TYR A 627 -9.66 20.38 3.12
N PRO A 628 -9.37 21.69 3.01
CA PRO A 628 -10.40 22.72 2.85
C PRO A 628 -11.28 22.57 1.59
N ASP A 629 -10.88 21.74 0.63
CA ASP A 629 -11.63 21.42 -0.59
C ASP A 629 -12.56 20.20 -0.44
N ASP A 630 -12.85 19.77 0.79
CA ASP A 630 -13.67 18.60 1.13
C ASP A 630 -13.12 17.27 0.56
N THR A 631 -11.80 17.16 0.41
CA THR A 631 -11.13 15.89 0.12
C THR A 631 -10.45 15.31 1.36
N ILE A 632 -10.36 13.99 1.46
CA ILE A 632 -9.75 13.28 2.59
C ILE A 632 -8.25 13.60 2.64
N GLN A 633 -7.80 14.08 3.81
CA GLN A 633 -6.40 14.28 4.16
C GLN A 633 -5.88 13.11 5.00
N HIS A 634 -6.68 12.65 5.98
CA HIS A 634 -6.33 11.52 6.83
C HIS A 634 -7.55 10.66 7.15
N ALA A 635 -7.47 9.38 6.77
CA ALA A 635 -8.42 8.34 7.14
C ALA A 635 -7.70 7.09 7.68
N GLY A 636 -6.65 7.29 8.47
CA GLY A 636 -5.64 6.28 8.81
C GLY A 636 -4.32 6.47 8.06
N VAL A 637 -3.29 5.69 8.41
CA VAL A 637 -1.99 5.67 7.73
C VAL A 637 -1.65 4.23 7.33
N PHE A 638 -1.29 4.04 6.06
CA PHE A 638 -0.70 2.80 5.55
C PHE A 638 0.82 2.90 5.56
N LEU A 639 1.49 1.88 6.10
CA LEU A 639 2.95 1.77 6.05
C LEU A 639 3.43 1.29 4.67
N GLY A 640 4.69 1.56 4.36
CA GLY A 640 5.35 1.23 3.11
C GLY A 640 4.96 2.11 1.93
N LEU A 641 3.75 2.70 1.95
CA LEU A 641 3.26 3.57 0.87
C LEU A 641 4.22 4.77 0.69
N GLY A 642 4.68 5.00 -0.54
CA GLY A 642 5.66 6.05 -0.82
C GLY A 642 7.08 5.78 -0.27
N GLY A 643 7.32 4.58 0.27
CA GLY A 643 8.62 4.14 0.80
C GLY A 643 8.74 4.15 2.33
N VAL A 644 7.82 4.80 3.05
CA VAL A 644 7.75 4.75 4.53
C VAL A 644 6.31 4.66 4.99
N ALA A 645 5.49 5.68 4.74
CA ALA A 645 4.09 5.69 5.12
C ALA A 645 3.36 6.83 4.41
N ALA A 646 2.05 6.67 4.19
CA ALA A 646 1.19 7.74 3.70
C ALA A 646 -0.25 7.56 4.18
N HIS A 647 -1.02 8.64 4.11
CA HIS A 647 -2.42 8.66 4.57
C HIS A 647 -3.32 7.80 3.67
N ALA A 648 -4.21 7.03 4.31
CA ALA A 648 -5.18 6.21 3.62
C ALA A 648 -6.24 7.09 2.91
N PHE A 649 -6.64 6.69 1.70
CA PHE A 649 -7.69 7.34 0.90
C PHE A 649 -7.46 8.82 0.57
N LEU A 650 -6.21 9.26 0.55
CA LEU A 650 -5.81 10.64 0.25
C LEU A 650 -6.51 11.17 -1.01
N HIS A 651 -7.02 12.40 -0.94
CA HIS A 651 -7.75 13.12 -1.99
C HIS A 651 -9.08 12.52 -2.44
N ALA A 652 -9.55 11.44 -1.82
CA ALA A 652 -10.91 10.97 -2.09
C ALA A 652 -11.94 12.00 -1.55
N PRO A 653 -13.08 12.21 -2.23
CA PRO A 653 -14.10 13.14 -1.75
C PRO A 653 -14.62 12.79 -0.36
N ARG A 654 -15.03 13.81 0.41
CA ARG A 654 -15.71 13.65 1.69
C ARG A 654 -16.93 12.74 1.55
N GLY A 655 -17.06 11.82 2.49
CA GLY A 655 -18.09 10.79 2.46
C GLY A 655 -17.84 9.63 1.49
N SER A 656 -16.66 9.55 0.84
CA SER A 656 -16.26 8.37 0.07
C SER A 656 -16.34 7.09 0.91
N ASP A 657 -16.78 6.00 0.30
CA ASP A 657 -16.83 4.68 0.94
C ASP A 657 -15.41 4.11 1.15
N GLY A 658 -14.45 4.52 0.31
CA GLY A 658 -13.14 3.87 0.21
C GLY A 658 -13.24 2.42 -0.26
N GLN A 659 -12.21 1.62 0.00
CA GLN A 659 -12.21 0.21 -0.38
C GLN A 659 -13.19 -0.56 0.52
N LYS A 660 -14.29 -1.06 -0.07
CA LYS A 660 -15.32 -1.85 0.64
C LYS A 660 -15.79 -1.17 1.94
N ASN A 661 -16.22 0.10 1.86
CA ASN A 661 -16.73 0.92 2.98
C ASN A 661 -15.76 1.22 4.13
N ARG A 662 -14.48 0.83 4.04
CA ARG A 662 -13.50 1.07 5.11
C ARG A 662 -13.31 2.53 5.49
N ALA A 663 -13.54 3.50 4.60
CA ALA A 663 -13.43 4.93 4.95
C ALA A 663 -14.62 5.45 5.80
N ARG A 664 -15.62 4.60 6.05
CA ARG A 664 -16.81 4.91 6.87
C ARG A 664 -16.90 4.12 8.15
N LEU A 665 -15.92 3.25 8.42
CA LEU A 665 -15.95 2.33 9.56
C LEU A 665 -14.78 2.60 10.51
N ILE A 666 -15.05 2.45 11.81
CA ILE A 666 -14.02 2.44 12.83
C ILE A 666 -13.12 1.23 12.56
N GLN A 667 -11.80 1.45 12.52
CA GLN A 667 -10.86 0.36 12.29
C GLN A 667 -9.52 0.63 12.96
N ASN A 668 -8.80 -0.45 13.20
CA ASN A 668 -7.44 -0.38 13.69
C ASN A 668 -6.47 -0.09 12.54
N TYR A 669 -5.48 0.77 12.78
CA TYR A 669 -4.39 1.02 11.85
C TYR A 669 -3.05 0.74 12.51
N SER A 670 -1.99 0.67 11.69
CA SER A 670 -0.63 0.66 12.20
C SER A 670 -0.26 2.03 12.79
N ALA A 671 -0.69 3.12 12.16
CA ALA A 671 -0.50 4.47 12.66
C ALA A 671 -1.67 5.41 12.35
N VAL A 672 -1.75 6.48 13.13
CA VAL A 672 -2.61 7.66 12.90
C VAL A 672 -1.75 8.91 13.04
N THR A 673 -2.19 10.03 12.47
CA THR A 673 -1.36 11.24 12.46
C THR A 673 -1.48 12.05 13.74
N ALA A 674 -0.37 12.67 14.17
CA ALA A 674 -0.35 13.62 15.29
C ALA A 674 -0.95 15.00 14.96
N ALA A 675 -1.41 15.25 13.73
CA ALA A 675 -2.18 16.46 13.42
C ALA A 675 -3.47 16.56 14.25
N CYS A 676 -4.08 15.41 14.58
CA CYS A 676 -5.09 15.28 15.63
C CYS A 676 -5.05 13.85 16.21
N LEU A 677 -4.41 13.69 17.37
CA LEU A 677 -4.21 12.39 18.04
C LEU A 677 -4.56 12.49 19.52
N LEU A 678 -5.41 11.60 20.01
CA LEU A 678 -5.75 11.49 21.43
C LEU A 678 -5.15 10.22 22.04
N ILE A 679 -4.57 10.35 23.24
CA ILE A 679 -3.92 9.26 23.96
C ILE A 679 -4.02 9.44 25.49
N ARG A 680 -4.00 8.34 26.25
CA ARG A 680 -3.80 8.40 27.71
C ARG A 680 -2.42 8.95 28.04
N ARG A 681 -2.35 9.97 28.92
CA ARG A 681 -1.06 10.58 29.32
C ARG A 681 -0.09 9.55 29.89
N ALA A 682 -0.60 8.64 30.75
CA ALA A 682 0.20 7.57 31.32
C ALA A 682 0.84 6.66 30.24
N LEU A 683 0.12 6.37 29.14
CA LEU A 683 0.66 5.58 28.04
C LEU A 683 1.66 6.36 27.20
N PHE A 684 1.43 7.66 26.97
CA PHE A 684 2.41 8.54 26.32
C PHE A 684 3.75 8.51 27.08
N GLU A 685 3.69 8.60 28.42
CA GLU A 685 4.85 8.52 29.30
C GLU A 685 5.48 7.11 29.30
N GLU A 686 4.67 6.05 29.35
CA GLU A 686 5.10 4.64 29.32
C GLU A 686 5.95 4.31 28.09
N VAL A 687 5.53 4.74 26.90
CA VAL A 687 6.27 4.47 25.65
C VAL A 687 7.40 5.47 25.40
N GLY A 688 7.60 6.45 26.28
CA GLY A 688 8.70 7.43 26.23
C GLY A 688 8.45 8.63 25.31
N GLY A 689 7.20 8.98 25.02
CA GLY A 689 6.84 10.12 24.16
C GLY A 689 7.32 9.98 22.72
N PHE A 690 7.45 11.09 22.00
CA PHE A 690 8.01 11.10 20.64
C PHE A 690 9.53 10.94 20.62
N ASN A 691 10.07 10.32 19.56
CA ASN A 691 11.51 10.22 19.33
C ASN A 691 12.08 11.57 18.84
N GLU A 692 12.34 12.48 19.77
CA GLU A 692 12.87 13.80 19.47
C GLU A 692 14.33 13.83 18.99
N ARG A 693 15.04 12.70 19.05
CA ARG A 693 16.46 12.60 18.67
C ARG A 693 16.65 12.27 17.20
N GLU A 694 15.90 11.29 16.71
CA GLU A 694 16.02 10.81 15.32
C GLU A 694 14.86 11.25 14.42
N LEU A 695 13.72 11.67 14.99
CA LEU A 695 12.52 12.07 14.25
C LEU A 695 12.02 13.44 14.73
N ALA A 696 12.63 14.51 14.23
CA ALA A 696 12.30 15.88 14.64
C ALA A 696 11.05 16.43 13.94
N VAL A 697 10.79 16.01 12.69
CA VAL A 697 9.73 16.59 11.84
C VAL A 697 8.88 15.52 11.16
N ALA A 698 9.46 14.59 10.40
CA ALA A 698 8.69 13.56 9.69
C ALA A 698 8.60 12.26 10.48
N PHE A 699 7.53 11.49 10.25
CA PHE A 699 7.29 10.13 10.75
C PHE A 699 7.32 9.94 12.28
N ASN A 700 7.39 11.01 13.07
CA ASN A 700 7.40 10.94 14.52
C ASN A 700 6.13 10.28 15.08
N ASP A 701 4.98 10.56 14.46
CA ASP A 701 3.68 9.98 14.76
C ASP A 701 3.57 8.51 14.35
N VAL A 702 4.15 8.16 13.20
CA VAL A 702 4.26 6.77 12.74
C VAL A 702 5.10 5.95 13.72
N ASP A 703 6.33 6.35 14.03
CA ASP A 703 7.19 5.66 15.00
C ASP A 703 6.53 5.53 16.37
N PHE A 704 5.89 6.60 16.86
CA PHE A 704 5.18 6.61 18.13
C PHE A 704 4.04 5.59 18.16
N CYS A 705 3.21 5.57 17.11
CA CYS A 705 2.14 4.59 16.94
C CYS A 705 2.67 3.15 16.88
N LEU A 706 3.82 2.92 16.23
CA LEU A 706 4.43 1.59 16.16
C LEU A 706 5.00 1.14 17.51
N ARG A 707 5.57 2.05 18.31
CA ARG A 707 5.98 1.75 19.69
C ARG A 707 4.80 1.45 20.59
N ILE A 708 3.68 2.16 20.45
CA ILE A 708 2.42 1.85 21.14
C ILE A 708 1.95 0.43 20.81
N ARG A 709 1.99 0.04 19.53
CA ARG A 709 1.66 -1.33 19.11
C ARG A 709 2.60 -2.37 19.71
N ARG A 710 3.90 -2.08 19.73
CA ARG A 710 4.91 -2.96 20.34
C ARG A 710 4.68 -3.14 21.85
N ALA A 711 4.09 -2.15 22.52
CA ALA A 711 3.68 -2.23 23.92
C ALA A 711 2.37 -3.03 24.15
N GLY A 712 1.73 -3.54 23.08
CA GLY A 712 0.54 -4.40 23.16
C GLY A 712 -0.79 -3.66 22.99
N TYR A 713 -0.78 -2.38 22.66
CA TYR A 713 -1.99 -1.58 22.43
C TYR A 713 -2.34 -1.50 20.94
N ARG A 714 -3.59 -1.17 20.63
CA ARG A 714 -4.05 -0.97 19.25
C ARG A 714 -4.26 0.50 18.95
N ASN A 715 -3.76 0.99 17.81
CA ASN A 715 -4.12 2.31 17.33
C ASN A 715 -5.47 2.22 16.61
N LEU A 716 -6.33 3.19 16.85
CA LEU A 716 -7.69 3.24 16.33
C LEU A 716 -7.90 4.54 15.58
N TRP A 717 -8.61 4.46 14.48
CA TRP A 717 -9.09 5.62 13.75
C TRP A 717 -10.61 5.59 13.71
N THR A 718 -11.24 6.75 13.95
CA THR A 718 -12.69 6.91 13.88
C THR A 718 -13.07 7.91 12.78
N PRO A 719 -13.98 7.55 11.86
CA PRO A 719 -14.51 8.47 10.86
C PRO A 719 -15.52 9.48 11.45
N PHE A 720 -15.86 9.36 12.73
CA PHE A 720 -16.94 10.13 13.37
C PHE A 720 -16.45 11.33 14.20
N ALA A 721 -15.15 11.60 14.16
CA ALA A 721 -14.55 12.85 14.60
C ALA A 721 -13.97 13.53 13.34
N GLU A 722 -14.68 14.52 12.79
CA GLU A 722 -14.30 15.18 11.54
C GLU A 722 -13.78 16.60 11.81
N LEU A 723 -12.62 16.92 11.23
CA LEU A 723 -11.95 18.22 11.30
C LEU A 723 -11.36 18.59 9.93
N TYR A 724 -11.14 19.88 9.66
CA TYR A 724 -10.29 20.32 8.55
C TYR A 724 -8.84 20.46 9.03
N HIS A 725 -7.90 20.13 8.15
CA HIS A 725 -6.47 20.40 8.30
C HIS A 725 -6.01 21.23 7.11
N HIS A 726 -5.61 22.48 7.36
CA HIS A 726 -5.21 23.42 6.30
C HIS A 726 -3.78 23.17 5.76
N GLU A 727 -3.05 22.22 6.37
CA GLU A 727 -1.77 21.60 6.05
C GLU A 727 -0.62 22.47 5.48
N SER A 728 0.54 22.42 6.16
CA SER A 728 1.87 22.86 5.68
C SER A 728 2.02 24.35 5.35
N ILE A 729 1.08 25.18 5.80
CA ILE A 729 1.11 26.63 5.55
C ILE A 729 2.18 27.34 6.40
N SER A 730 2.41 26.89 7.65
CA SER A 730 3.44 27.46 8.54
C SER A 730 4.83 26.83 8.34
N ARG A 731 4.90 25.59 7.86
CA ARG A 731 6.15 24.78 7.75
C ARG A 731 6.87 24.93 6.41
N GLY A 732 6.12 25.11 5.32
CA GLY A 732 6.64 25.04 3.94
C GLY A 732 7.09 23.63 3.53
N LEU A 733 7.53 23.47 2.28
CA LEU A 733 8.03 22.20 1.74
C LEU A 733 9.46 21.90 2.23
N ASP A 734 9.86 20.62 2.16
CA ASP A 734 11.26 20.18 2.38
C ASP A 734 12.11 20.43 1.12
N ASP A 735 12.26 21.70 0.77
CA ASP A 735 12.88 22.16 -0.48
C ASP A 735 14.38 22.50 -0.32
N THR A 736 14.80 22.96 0.86
CA THR A 736 16.21 23.25 1.18
C THR A 736 17.07 21.97 1.34
N PRO A 737 18.40 22.03 1.04
CA PRO A 737 19.31 20.90 1.23
C PRO A 737 19.32 20.33 2.65
N GLU A 738 19.26 21.20 3.66
CA GLU A 738 19.27 20.81 5.08
C GLU A 738 17.99 20.07 5.46
N LYS A 739 16.82 20.56 5.00
CA LYS A 739 15.53 19.88 5.22
C LYS A 739 15.48 18.52 4.52
N LYS A 740 16.01 18.42 3.30
CA LYS A 740 16.12 17.15 2.57
C LYS A 740 17.02 16.15 3.27
N HIS A 741 18.21 16.58 3.70
CA HIS A 741 19.14 15.71 4.43
C HIS A 741 18.53 15.21 5.75
N ARG A 742 17.82 16.07 6.49
CA ARG A 742 17.06 15.66 7.68
C ARG A 742 15.99 14.63 7.31
N PHE A 743 15.16 14.91 6.30
CA PHE A 743 14.10 14.00 5.85
C PHE A 743 14.66 12.63 5.45
N ASP A 744 15.76 12.60 4.69
CA ASP A 744 16.43 11.36 4.30
C ASP A 744 16.93 10.56 5.52
N ALA A 745 17.49 11.24 6.53
CA ALA A 745 17.90 10.59 7.78
C ALA A 745 16.71 10.02 8.58
N GLU A 746 15.57 10.74 8.62
CA GLU A 746 14.33 10.27 9.24
C GLU A 746 13.76 9.04 8.50
N VAL A 747 13.81 9.04 7.16
CA VAL A 747 13.45 7.88 6.32
C VAL A 747 14.36 6.69 6.62
N ASP A 748 15.67 6.90 6.71
CA ASP A 748 16.65 5.85 6.98
C ASP A 748 16.43 5.24 8.38
N TYR A 749 16.12 6.06 9.38
CA TYR A 749 15.72 5.57 10.71
C TYR A 749 14.49 4.65 10.60
N MET A 750 13.43 5.09 9.91
CA MET A 750 12.20 4.32 9.80
C MET A 750 12.42 2.98 9.09
N LYS A 751 13.19 2.97 8.00
CA LYS A 751 13.50 1.73 7.27
C LYS A 751 14.34 0.78 8.10
N ARG A 752 15.38 1.29 8.78
CA ARG A 752 16.25 0.48 9.65
C ARG A 752 15.51 -0.10 10.85
N THR A 753 14.58 0.66 11.43
CA THR A 753 13.92 0.28 12.69
C THR A 753 12.64 -0.53 12.46
N TRP A 754 11.87 -0.20 11.41
CA TRP A 754 10.52 -0.72 11.18
C TRP A 754 10.35 -1.43 9.84
N GLY A 755 11.43 -1.69 9.10
CA GLY A 755 11.40 -2.19 7.71
C GLY A 755 10.51 -3.41 7.46
N GLU A 756 10.43 -4.35 8.41
CA GLU A 756 9.53 -5.51 8.31
C GLU A 756 8.05 -5.10 8.26
N LEU A 757 7.62 -4.20 9.16
CA LEU A 757 6.25 -3.67 9.18
C LEU A 757 5.97 -2.75 7.98
N LEU A 758 6.97 -2.01 7.49
CA LEU A 758 6.83 -1.23 6.27
C LEU A 758 6.60 -2.13 5.04
N ALA A 759 7.15 -3.34 5.04
CA ALA A 759 6.94 -4.30 3.96
C ALA A 759 5.59 -5.02 4.06
N ALA A 760 5.04 -5.21 5.26
CA ALA A 760 3.79 -5.95 5.48
C ALA A 760 2.94 -5.29 6.58
N ASP A 761 2.30 -4.17 6.26
CA ASP A 761 1.35 -3.52 7.16
C ASP A 761 0.09 -4.39 7.34
N PRO A 762 -0.29 -4.76 8.56
CA PRO A 762 -1.54 -5.49 8.83
C PRO A 762 -2.79 -4.80 8.26
N ALA A 763 -2.82 -3.47 8.14
CA ALA A 763 -3.95 -2.73 7.60
C ALA A 763 -3.98 -2.64 6.06
N TYR A 764 -2.92 -3.08 5.36
CA TYR A 764 -2.73 -2.91 3.92
C TYR A 764 -2.28 -4.19 3.21
N ASN A 765 -3.18 -4.76 2.42
CA ASN A 765 -2.98 -6.05 1.76
C ASN A 765 -1.77 -6.06 0.80
N THR A 766 -1.06 -7.19 0.73
CA THR A 766 0.15 -7.35 -0.08
C THR A 766 -0.09 -7.50 -1.58
N ASN A 767 -1.34 -7.72 -1.98
CA ASN A 767 -1.78 -7.66 -3.37
C ASN A 767 -1.99 -6.22 -3.87
N LEU A 768 -1.82 -5.21 -3.00
CA LEU A 768 -1.92 -3.79 -3.34
C LEU A 768 -0.55 -3.11 -3.42
N SER A 769 -0.43 -2.18 -4.36
CA SER A 769 0.79 -1.42 -4.66
C SER A 769 1.18 -0.50 -3.51
N LEU A 770 2.48 -0.31 -3.29
CA LEU A 770 3.02 0.69 -2.35
C LEU A 770 3.23 2.06 -3.02
N GLU A 771 2.77 2.26 -4.25
CA GLU A 771 2.71 3.57 -4.88
C GLU A 771 1.55 4.41 -4.30
N ILE A 772 1.76 5.72 -4.12
CA ILE A 772 0.87 6.62 -3.36
C ILE A 772 -0.52 6.79 -4.02
N GLU A 773 -0.68 6.40 -5.28
CA GLU A 773 -1.90 6.63 -6.05
C GLU A 773 -2.88 5.45 -6.00
N GLY A 774 -3.96 5.57 -5.20
CA GLY A 774 -5.25 4.95 -5.49
C GLY A 774 -5.44 3.45 -5.21
N MET A 775 -4.83 2.88 -4.15
CA MET A 775 -4.98 1.45 -3.74
C MET A 775 -4.99 0.48 -4.93
N GLN A 776 -4.07 0.67 -5.88
CA GLN A 776 -3.98 -0.11 -7.10
C GLN A 776 -3.43 -1.52 -6.83
N LEU A 777 -3.65 -2.45 -7.77
CA LEU A 777 -3.05 -3.78 -7.73
C LEU A 777 -1.52 -3.69 -7.74
N ALA A 778 -0.87 -4.45 -6.87
CA ALA A 778 0.56 -4.70 -6.97
C ALA A 778 0.85 -5.59 -8.18
N TRP A 779 1.90 -5.26 -8.93
CA TRP A 779 2.26 -5.93 -10.16
C TRP A 779 3.77 -6.19 -10.23
N PRO A 780 4.27 -7.39 -9.81
CA PRO A 780 3.52 -8.50 -9.22
C PRO A 780 3.04 -8.22 -7.77
N PRO A 781 2.22 -9.10 -7.17
CA PRO A 781 1.94 -9.11 -5.74
C PRO A 781 3.21 -9.05 -4.90
N ARG A 782 3.19 -8.33 -3.77
CA ARG A 782 4.40 -8.01 -2.99
C ARG A 782 4.96 -9.19 -2.19
N THR A 783 4.12 -10.19 -1.90
CA THR A 783 4.50 -11.39 -1.16
C THR A 783 3.97 -12.62 -1.88
N GLN A 784 4.79 -13.68 -1.96
CA GLN A 784 4.30 -15.00 -2.35
C GLN A 784 3.75 -15.72 -1.12
N VAL A 785 2.53 -16.27 -1.24
CA VAL A 785 1.73 -16.75 -0.09
C VAL A 785 2.11 -18.16 0.38
N TRP A 786 3.01 -18.85 -0.33
CA TRP A 786 3.46 -20.21 0.00
C TRP A 786 4.92 -20.47 -0.34
#